data_AF-A0A370CCD8-F1
#
_entry.id   AF-A0A370CCD8-F1
#
_cell.length_a   1.000
_cell.length_b   1.000
_cell.length_c   1.000
_cell.angle_alpha   90.00
_cell.angle_beta   90.00
_cell.angle_gamma   90.00
#
_symmetry.space_group_name_H-M   'P 1'
#
loop_
_entity.id
_entity.type
_entity.pdbx_description
1 polymer ?
#
loop_
_entity_poly.entity_id
_entity_poly.type
_entity_poly.pdbx_seq_one_letter_code
_entity_poly.pdbx_strand_id
1 'polypeptide(L)'
;MPSRRSHTKSRKGCLQCKKRHVKCDEETPRCGLCKKRRLDCTYPPSSEADSQHASTPQDMPDVFPGPEGEPQSDRMLEMKLFHHYLTETYITLCQGRLDAHHFQVVVPRIAVSHAFLLDSLLAMSALHLAYLNTHDNRPWLEIALKYQNRACSAFTRVLAEMTPENCAPAFLCSIFIMLCATAYPCVTQDKHTFEPLSHVLEIRQLIAGCAFLFEQLSGMEYRGDLQGWLKYKDDEIDQDGNPYHVQESQIKLRSAIIESLQRVQDKFTSLGGPNQTTYQNTWDILHEAIKRWPFGGPNGGIIAWPINISEDYIALLKSGDWVGRVLFLHYGVGLHLLSDKWFVRDWGRRLIETVLQSQEDIPPIWTETITWTKEAALAGWLHFNWRGHRSAHYVGQAEPGQRYRVTWAREWRLTSLWRTYLRCRFGPTHPNFETLCDMETYQSRQSSSQDAEKQPLLETWETPIQRSQWTLLHDTRLSTSTMFRLAKFTVLSTLLLTIITIHLPSVLTSPLEFATSRFDRTSELEEGKRGAVASESAICSRHGTDIINIGGNAADAVSNDLADLSVVRHPADSNLSDGCNNALRMYHSGIGGGGFMLVKTPEGSFEAIDFRETAPAAAFQDMFENNTEAAVSGGLASAVPGELRGLGYLHSKYGSLPWSAVVQPAIQTAREGWPVGQDLVRYMKAAVGDGEDFLSQDPTWALDFAPNGTRLGVGDTITRKRYAATLETIANEGPDAFYSGSIAKTMIDAVQKANGTMTLEDLANYTVAIRNISEIDYRGYRITSTSAPSSGIVAMNVLKVLGTYDDLFSPDNRNLSTHRMDEAIRFGYGLRTNLGDPFFLDGMDTYQEMMLADSTVEEIRKNISDQHTQAVSAYDPQGYESLETPGTSHIAAIDHSGLAISAITTINLLFGSKVMVPETGIIMNNEMDDFSIPNSSNSFGYIPSEANFIRPGKRPLSSCTPTIVTHPNGTVFFVAGSAGGSRIITATVQNIIHAIDEGLSAAEALAQPRLHDQLVPNRVTFEYDYDNETVSFMEARGHNVTWVGPGESTAQAIRVLPNGTFDAAGEPRQADSGGFAV
;
A
#
# COMPACT_ATOMS: atom_id res chain seq x y z
N MET A 1 -61.85 -19.35 -1.86
CA MET A 1 -61.98 -17.88 -2.06
C MET A 1 -61.10 -17.46 -3.22
N PRO A 2 -61.39 -16.38 -3.97
CA PRO A 2 -60.51 -15.89 -5.02
C PRO A 2 -59.16 -15.39 -4.45
N SER A 3 -58.06 -15.66 -5.14
CA SER A 3 -56.73 -15.18 -4.75
C SER A 3 -56.60 -13.66 -4.91
N ARG A 4 -55.83 -13.02 -4.03
CA ARG A 4 -55.49 -11.60 -4.16
C ARG A 4 -54.46 -11.44 -5.28
N ARG A 5 -54.80 -10.70 -6.33
CA ARG A 5 -53.81 -10.20 -7.31
C ARG A 5 -52.87 -9.21 -6.63
N SER A 6 -51.59 -9.29 -6.94
CA SER A 6 -50.63 -8.23 -6.63
C SER A 6 -50.93 -6.98 -7.47
N HIS A 7 -50.65 -5.81 -6.92
CA HIS A 7 -50.81 -4.53 -7.62
C HIS A 7 -49.57 -3.66 -7.41
N THR A 8 -48.94 -3.24 -8.51
CA THR A 8 -47.89 -2.22 -8.50
C THR A 8 -48.46 -0.87 -8.02
N LYS A 9 -47.79 -0.27 -7.03
CA LYS A 9 -48.15 1.03 -6.45
C LYS A 9 -47.86 2.13 -7.47
N SER A 10 -48.83 3.02 -7.74
CA SER A 10 -48.59 4.16 -8.64
C SER A 10 -47.76 5.25 -7.93
N ARG A 11 -46.72 5.76 -8.61
CA ARG A 11 -45.76 6.71 -8.00
C ARG A 11 -46.41 8.07 -7.69
N LYS A 12 -47.22 8.63 -8.60
CA LYS A 12 -47.87 9.96 -8.44
C LYS A 12 -49.18 9.93 -7.62
N GLY A 13 -49.67 8.75 -7.19
CA GLY A 13 -50.97 8.57 -6.50
C GLY A 13 -51.16 9.28 -5.15
N CYS A 14 -52.43 9.55 -4.80
CA CYS A 14 -52.80 10.31 -3.59
C CYS A 14 -52.49 9.57 -2.28
N LEU A 15 -52.28 10.35 -1.21
CA LEU A 15 -51.80 9.83 0.08
C LEU A 15 -52.81 8.86 0.74
N GLN A 16 -54.12 9.08 0.61
CA GLN A 16 -55.11 8.17 1.19
C GLN A 16 -55.27 6.85 0.40
N CYS A 17 -55.06 6.84 -0.92
CA CYS A 17 -55.00 5.57 -1.66
C CYS A 17 -53.72 4.79 -1.33
N LYS A 18 -52.57 5.48 -1.23
CA LYS A 18 -51.31 4.90 -0.76
C LYS A 18 -51.45 4.30 0.66
N LYS A 19 -51.95 5.06 1.63
CA LYS A 19 -52.18 4.61 3.02
C LYS A 19 -53.18 3.44 3.12
N ARG A 20 -54.12 3.33 2.17
CA ARG A 20 -55.09 2.22 2.09
C ARG A 20 -54.65 1.06 1.19
N HIS A 21 -53.42 1.08 0.67
CA HIS A 21 -52.83 0.05 -0.19
C HIS A 21 -53.70 -0.29 -1.43
N VAL A 22 -54.31 0.74 -2.05
CA VAL A 22 -55.09 0.62 -3.29
C VAL A 22 -54.51 1.50 -4.38
N LYS A 23 -54.54 1.04 -5.65
CA LYS A 23 -54.10 1.84 -6.80
C LYS A 23 -54.94 3.13 -6.88
N CYS A 24 -54.29 4.27 -7.10
CA CYS A 24 -54.97 5.53 -7.34
C CYS A 24 -55.40 5.62 -8.81
N ASP A 25 -56.55 6.24 -9.08
CA ASP A 25 -56.99 6.63 -10.43
C ASP A 25 -56.39 7.98 -10.87
N GLU A 26 -55.80 8.73 -9.92
CA GLU A 26 -55.03 9.97 -10.13
C GLU A 26 -55.84 11.17 -10.65
N GLU A 27 -57.18 11.09 -10.62
CA GLU A 27 -58.08 12.23 -10.88
C GLU A 27 -57.82 13.37 -9.88
N THR A 28 -57.51 14.56 -10.39
CA THR A 28 -57.45 15.81 -9.62
C THR A 28 -58.80 16.55 -9.70
N PRO A 29 -59.21 17.31 -8.66
CA PRO A 29 -58.54 17.50 -7.38
C PRO A 29 -58.75 16.35 -6.37
N ARG A 30 -59.65 15.39 -6.64
CA ARG A 30 -59.93 14.27 -5.71
C ARG A 30 -60.17 12.96 -6.46
N CYS A 31 -59.33 11.96 -6.18
CA CYS A 31 -59.37 10.64 -6.80
C CYS A 31 -60.75 9.97 -6.62
N GLY A 32 -61.19 9.21 -7.63
CA GLY A 32 -62.51 8.56 -7.68
C GLY A 32 -62.76 7.64 -6.48
N LEU A 33 -61.73 6.90 -6.05
CA LEU A 33 -61.77 6.06 -4.85
C LEU A 33 -61.91 6.81 -3.52
N CYS A 34 -61.43 8.05 -3.42
CA CYS A 34 -61.64 8.90 -2.24
C CYS A 34 -62.99 9.64 -2.32
N LYS A 35 -63.34 10.16 -3.50
CA LYS A 35 -64.65 10.76 -3.82
C LYS A 35 -65.80 9.81 -3.46
N LYS A 36 -65.75 8.54 -3.91
CA LYS A 36 -66.75 7.50 -3.61
C LYS A 36 -66.83 7.11 -2.11
N ARG A 37 -65.78 7.35 -1.33
CA ARG A 37 -65.75 7.08 0.13
C ARG A 37 -65.82 8.35 0.99
N ARG A 38 -66.03 9.53 0.40
CA ARG A 38 -66.00 10.86 1.04
C ARG A 38 -64.71 11.16 1.83
N LEU A 39 -63.61 10.47 1.52
CA LEU A 39 -62.32 10.67 2.16
C LEU A 39 -61.62 11.90 1.59
N ASP A 40 -60.90 12.65 2.44
CA ASP A 40 -60.04 13.72 1.96
C ASP A 40 -58.96 13.19 1.01
N CYS A 41 -58.51 13.99 0.05
CA CYS A 41 -57.71 13.50 -1.08
C CYS A 41 -56.55 14.44 -1.42
N THR A 42 -55.49 14.33 -0.63
CA THR A 42 -54.24 15.06 -0.83
C THR A 42 -53.30 14.28 -1.76
N TYR A 43 -52.78 14.95 -2.79
CA TYR A 43 -51.67 14.44 -3.60
C TYR A 43 -50.33 14.96 -3.04
N PRO A 44 -49.22 14.21 -3.18
CA PRO A 44 -47.89 14.78 -2.93
C PRO A 44 -47.61 15.92 -3.94
N PRO A 45 -46.85 16.96 -3.57
CA PRO A 45 -46.50 18.04 -4.48
C PRO A 45 -45.67 17.52 -5.66
N SER A 46 -45.97 18.02 -6.87
CA SER A 46 -45.31 17.64 -8.11
C SER A 46 -44.02 18.43 -8.33
N SER A 47 -42.88 17.74 -8.39
CA SER A 47 -41.59 18.29 -8.81
C SER A 47 -41.44 18.21 -10.34
N GLU A 48 -41.80 19.28 -11.05
CA GLU A 48 -41.50 19.50 -12.47
C GLU A 48 -41.73 21.01 -12.74
N ALA A 49 -40.71 21.72 -13.22
CA ALA A 49 -40.78 23.13 -13.60
C ALA A 49 -39.70 23.44 -14.65
N ASP A 50 -39.94 22.97 -15.87
CA ASP A 50 -39.15 23.32 -17.05
C ASP A 50 -40.10 23.64 -18.22
N SER A 51 -39.63 24.47 -19.14
CA SER A 51 -40.23 24.88 -20.42
C SER A 51 -41.38 25.93 -20.46
N GLN A 52 -41.14 26.95 -21.29
CA GLN A 52 -42.07 27.75 -22.14
C GLN A 52 -43.00 28.83 -21.55
N HIS A 53 -42.63 30.11 -21.75
CA HIS A 53 -43.05 30.87 -22.95
C HIS A 53 -42.12 32.08 -23.21
N ALA A 54 -42.29 32.79 -24.35
CA ALA A 54 -41.22 33.58 -24.98
C ALA A 54 -41.60 35.04 -25.36
N SER A 55 -40.58 35.88 -25.60
CA SER A 55 -40.66 37.14 -26.37
C SER A 55 -39.29 37.54 -26.92
N THR A 56 -39.23 37.97 -28.18
CA THR A 56 -38.08 38.52 -28.93
C THR A 56 -38.41 39.98 -29.36
N PRO A 57 -37.51 40.82 -29.94
CA PRO A 57 -36.31 40.51 -30.74
C PRO A 57 -35.06 41.38 -30.44
N GLN A 58 -34.12 41.42 -31.41
CA GLN A 58 -32.86 42.20 -31.50
C GLN A 58 -31.66 41.62 -30.72
N ASP A 59 -30.46 41.46 -31.29
CA ASP A 59 -30.01 41.57 -32.70
C ASP A 59 -28.89 40.52 -32.98
N MET A 60 -28.45 40.41 -34.24
CA MET A 60 -27.39 39.50 -34.70
C MET A 60 -26.38 40.26 -35.58
N PRO A 61 -25.12 39.79 -35.76
CA PRO A 61 -24.41 38.71 -35.05
C PRO A 61 -23.11 39.20 -34.38
N ASP A 62 -22.42 38.36 -33.59
CA ASP A 62 -20.96 38.21 -33.74
C ASP A 62 -20.36 36.94 -33.09
N VAL A 63 -19.08 36.70 -33.38
CA VAL A 63 -18.25 35.51 -33.06
C VAL A 63 -18.22 35.11 -31.57
N PHE A 64 -18.25 33.80 -31.29
CA PHE A 64 -18.02 33.20 -29.95
C PHE A 64 -16.56 33.34 -29.46
N PRO A 65 -16.33 33.88 -28.24
CA PRO A 65 -15.22 33.51 -27.37
C PRO A 65 -15.61 32.31 -26.48
N GLY A 66 -14.62 31.69 -25.81
CA GLY A 66 -14.85 30.59 -24.86
C GLY A 66 -15.43 31.06 -23.50
N PRO A 67 -16.00 30.14 -22.69
CA PRO A 67 -16.65 30.50 -21.43
C PRO A 67 -15.65 30.75 -20.28
N GLU A 68 -15.72 31.94 -19.69
CA GLU A 68 -15.24 32.18 -18.32
C GLU A 68 -16.25 31.61 -17.29
N GLY A 69 -15.79 31.31 -16.07
CA GLY A 69 -16.44 30.35 -15.18
C GLY A 69 -17.67 30.82 -14.39
N GLU A 70 -18.60 29.89 -14.16
CA GLU A 70 -19.69 30.04 -13.18
C GLU A 70 -19.19 29.97 -11.72
N PRO A 71 -19.93 30.54 -10.73
CA PRO A 71 -19.58 30.43 -9.32
C PRO A 71 -19.68 28.99 -8.80
N GLN A 72 -18.53 28.36 -8.54
CA GLN A 72 -18.47 27.05 -7.92
C GLN A 72 -19.11 27.07 -6.51
N SER A 73 -20.04 26.14 -6.25
CA SER A 73 -20.71 26.00 -4.95
C SER A 73 -19.70 25.88 -3.80
N ASP A 74 -19.93 26.58 -2.68
CA ASP A 74 -19.05 26.57 -1.50
C ASP A 74 -18.69 25.13 -1.07
N ARG A 75 -19.64 24.19 -1.10
CA ARG A 75 -19.40 22.77 -0.76
C ARG A 75 -18.43 22.08 -1.71
N MET A 76 -18.48 22.42 -3.00
CA MET A 76 -17.59 21.85 -4.02
C MET A 76 -16.19 22.47 -3.91
N LEU A 77 -16.08 23.75 -3.53
CA LEU A 77 -14.81 24.38 -3.19
C LEU A 77 -14.21 23.76 -1.92
N GLU A 78 -14.99 23.60 -0.85
CA GLU A 78 -14.54 22.98 0.41
C GLU A 78 -14.10 21.53 0.17
N MET A 79 -14.82 20.76 -0.64
CA MET A 79 -14.41 19.40 -1.03
C MET A 79 -13.15 19.37 -1.91
N LYS A 80 -12.98 20.31 -2.86
CA LYS A 80 -11.76 20.45 -3.67
C LYS A 80 -10.54 20.77 -2.79
N LEU A 81 -10.68 21.70 -1.85
CA LEU A 81 -9.62 22.09 -0.93
C LEU A 81 -9.27 20.94 0.03
N PHE A 82 -10.26 20.23 0.58
CA PHE A 82 -10.03 19.09 1.47
C PHE A 82 -9.41 17.88 0.73
N HIS A 83 -9.80 17.63 -0.52
CA HIS A 83 -9.14 16.62 -1.36
C HIS A 83 -7.68 17.00 -1.65
N HIS A 84 -7.42 18.24 -2.09
CA HIS A 84 -6.06 18.74 -2.31
C HIS A 84 -5.23 18.81 -1.01
N TYR A 85 -5.86 18.87 0.15
CA TYR A 85 -5.17 18.68 1.42
C TYR A 85 -4.64 17.26 1.55
N LEU A 86 -5.52 16.27 1.35
CA LEU A 86 -5.28 14.83 1.53
C LEU A 86 -4.37 14.19 0.48
N THR A 87 -4.24 14.79 -0.72
CA THR A 87 -3.39 14.27 -1.79
C THR A 87 -2.05 14.99 -1.95
N GLU A 88 -2.00 16.31 -1.72
CA GLU A 88 -0.86 17.14 -2.10
C GLU A 88 -0.33 17.98 -0.93
N THR A 89 -1.21 18.71 -0.24
CA THR A 89 -0.78 19.73 0.72
C THR A 89 -0.05 19.11 1.92
N TYR A 90 -0.59 18.03 2.49
CA TYR A 90 -0.03 17.41 3.70
C TYR A 90 1.45 16.99 3.49
N ILE A 91 1.78 16.43 2.32
CA ILE A 91 3.13 15.97 1.95
C ILE A 91 4.14 17.11 2.12
N THR A 92 3.76 18.32 1.71
CA THR A 92 4.64 19.49 1.76
C THR A 92 4.86 20.07 3.17
N LEU A 93 4.03 19.68 4.15
CA LEU A 93 4.12 20.15 5.54
C LEU A 93 5.00 19.26 6.43
N CYS A 94 5.15 17.99 6.08
CA CYS A 94 5.91 17.01 6.87
C CYS A 94 7.39 17.37 6.98
N GLN A 95 7.97 17.10 8.15
CA GLN A 95 9.42 17.21 8.39
C GLN A 95 10.07 15.82 8.49
N GLY A 96 9.37 14.84 9.11
CA GLY A 96 9.73 13.43 9.06
C GLY A 96 8.52 12.48 8.93
N ARG A 97 8.77 11.16 8.87
CA ARG A 97 7.72 10.13 8.71
C ARG A 97 6.65 10.14 9.80
N LEU A 98 7.06 10.42 11.04
CA LEU A 98 6.17 10.56 12.19
C LEU A 98 5.12 11.66 12.00
N ASP A 99 5.39 12.69 11.19
CA ASP A 99 4.43 13.75 10.89
C ASP A 99 3.40 13.33 9.82
N ALA A 100 3.75 12.38 8.95
CA ALA A 100 2.94 12.05 7.76
C ALA A 100 1.55 11.53 8.14
N HIS A 101 1.47 10.51 8.99
CA HIS A 101 0.18 10.00 9.50
C HIS A 101 -0.60 11.07 10.29
N HIS A 102 0.10 11.91 11.06
CA HIS A 102 -0.55 12.99 11.82
C HIS A 102 -1.18 14.04 10.89
N PHE A 103 -0.44 14.55 9.90
CA PHE A 103 -0.97 15.52 8.94
C PHE A 103 -1.97 14.92 7.96
N GLN A 104 -1.81 13.66 7.52
CA GLN A 104 -2.68 13.03 6.51
C GLN A 104 -3.99 12.47 7.07
N VAL A 105 -3.96 11.86 8.25
CA VAL A 105 -5.10 11.09 8.80
C VAL A 105 -5.65 11.71 10.08
N VAL A 106 -4.80 11.92 11.09
CA VAL A 106 -5.24 12.36 12.42
C VAL A 106 -5.81 13.79 12.37
N VAL A 107 -5.08 14.72 11.74
CA VAL A 107 -5.51 16.12 11.60
C VAL A 107 -6.84 16.23 10.83
N PRO A 108 -7.03 15.63 9.63
CA PRO A 108 -8.31 15.67 8.93
C PRO A 108 -9.46 15.00 9.68
N ARG A 109 -9.21 13.86 10.35
CA ARG A 109 -10.20 13.16 11.19
C ARG A 109 -10.69 14.02 12.36
N ILE A 110 -9.80 14.79 12.97
CA ILE A 110 -10.17 15.75 14.03
C ILE A 110 -10.84 17.00 13.42
N ALA A 111 -10.38 17.45 12.24
CA ALA A 111 -10.89 18.65 11.56
C ALA A 111 -12.36 18.52 11.16
N VAL A 112 -12.80 17.40 10.58
CA VAL A 112 -14.22 17.21 10.18
C VAL A 112 -15.20 17.31 11.35
N SER A 113 -14.74 17.11 12.59
CA SER A 113 -15.51 17.29 13.82
C SER A 113 -15.40 18.70 14.42
N HIS A 114 -14.44 19.52 13.97
CA HIS A 114 -14.10 20.82 14.54
C HIS A 114 -13.96 21.90 13.46
N ALA A 115 -15.05 22.61 13.17
CA ALA A 115 -15.14 23.58 12.08
C ALA A 115 -14.01 24.64 12.04
N PHE A 116 -13.49 25.06 13.21
CA PHE A 116 -12.38 26.02 13.28
C PHE A 116 -11.04 25.43 12.82
N LEU A 117 -10.80 24.14 13.09
CA LEU A 117 -9.64 23.41 12.61
C LEU A 117 -9.78 23.11 11.11
N LEU A 118 -10.97 22.68 10.67
CA LEU A 118 -11.28 22.50 9.24
C LEU A 118 -11.04 23.80 8.45
N ASP A 119 -11.51 24.94 8.95
CA ASP A 119 -11.27 26.23 8.30
C ASP A 119 -9.77 26.57 8.24
N SER A 120 -8.96 26.21 9.24
CA SER A 120 -7.50 26.43 9.17
C SER A 120 -6.79 25.49 8.18
N LEU A 121 -7.27 24.25 8.03
CA LEU A 121 -6.80 23.26 7.05
C LEU A 121 -7.15 23.69 5.61
N LEU A 122 -8.39 24.12 5.39
CA LEU A 122 -8.86 24.64 4.09
C LEU A 122 -8.09 25.91 3.69
N ALA A 123 -7.77 26.78 4.65
CA ALA A 123 -6.93 27.95 4.41
C ALA A 123 -5.51 27.58 3.94
N MET A 124 -4.86 26.63 4.62
CA MET A 124 -3.51 26.18 4.24
C MET A 124 -3.49 25.51 2.85
N SER A 125 -4.55 24.77 2.53
CA SER A 125 -4.75 24.14 1.21
C SER A 125 -4.93 25.17 0.09
N ALA A 126 -5.64 26.25 0.37
CA ALA A 126 -5.77 27.37 -0.56
C ALA A 126 -4.45 28.14 -0.73
N LEU A 127 -3.63 28.28 0.32
CA LEU A 127 -2.28 28.85 0.20
C LEU A 127 -1.34 27.96 -0.61
N HIS A 128 -1.47 26.64 -0.52
CA HIS A 128 -0.70 25.71 -1.36
C HIS A 128 -1.10 25.82 -2.83
N LEU A 129 -2.40 25.86 -3.14
CA LEU A 129 -2.87 26.15 -4.50
C LEU A 129 -2.41 27.54 -5.00
N ALA A 130 -2.37 28.55 -4.15
CA ALA A 130 -1.84 29.87 -4.49
C ALA A 130 -0.31 29.85 -4.75
N TYR A 131 0.45 28.99 -4.09
CA TYR A 131 1.88 28.77 -4.35
C TYR A 131 2.11 28.07 -5.69
N LEU A 132 1.34 27.03 -6.00
CA LEU A 132 1.44 26.28 -7.25
C LEU A 132 1.01 27.12 -8.47
N ASN A 133 -0.07 27.90 -8.34
CA ASN A 133 -0.66 28.68 -9.43
C ASN A 133 -0.07 30.11 -9.51
N THR A 134 1.26 30.23 -9.64
CA THR A 134 1.98 31.52 -9.60
C THR A 134 1.51 32.60 -10.59
N HIS A 135 0.84 32.23 -11.69
CA HIS A 135 0.29 33.16 -12.68
C HIS A 135 -1.13 33.67 -12.34
N ASP A 136 -1.91 32.93 -11.54
CA ASP A 136 -3.24 33.34 -11.06
C ASP A 136 -3.48 32.88 -9.62
N ASN A 137 -2.72 33.48 -8.70
CA ASN A 137 -2.77 33.15 -7.28
C ASN A 137 -3.83 33.94 -6.51
N ARG A 138 -4.40 35.02 -7.07
CA ARG A 138 -5.30 35.92 -6.34
C ARG A 138 -6.58 35.26 -5.83
N PRO A 139 -7.32 34.45 -6.62
CA PRO A 139 -8.54 33.80 -6.13
C PRO A 139 -8.22 32.88 -4.95
N TRP A 140 -7.12 32.14 -5.03
CA TRP A 140 -6.65 31.23 -3.98
C TRP A 140 -6.20 31.98 -2.71
N LEU A 141 -5.58 33.16 -2.84
CA LEU A 141 -5.24 34.05 -1.72
C LEU A 141 -6.49 34.63 -1.03
N GLU A 142 -7.50 35.03 -1.78
CA GLU A 142 -8.78 35.52 -1.22
C GLU A 142 -9.56 34.40 -0.52
N ILE A 143 -9.55 33.19 -1.09
CA ILE A 143 -10.12 31.97 -0.47
C ILE A 143 -9.34 31.61 0.80
N ALA A 144 -8.02 31.64 0.79
CA ALA A 144 -7.20 31.41 1.98
C ALA A 144 -7.54 32.39 3.11
N LEU A 145 -7.65 33.69 2.81
CA LEU A 145 -8.06 34.70 3.78
C LEU A 145 -9.50 34.48 4.30
N LYS A 146 -10.45 34.10 3.43
CA LYS A 146 -11.83 33.75 3.83
C LYS A 146 -11.83 32.66 4.91
N TYR A 147 -11.08 31.58 4.69
CA TYR A 147 -11.02 30.44 5.62
C TYR A 147 -10.17 30.74 6.86
N GLN A 148 -9.00 31.38 6.72
CA GLN A 148 -8.16 31.77 7.87
C GLN A 148 -8.89 32.74 8.81
N ASN A 149 -9.72 33.64 8.27
CA ASN A 149 -10.54 34.56 9.07
C ASN A 149 -11.68 33.86 9.81
N ARG A 150 -12.35 32.87 9.19
CA ARG A 150 -13.33 32.00 9.88
C ARG A 150 -12.67 31.24 11.03
N ALA A 151 -11.57 30.54 10.74
CA ALA A 151 -10.78 29.78 11.71
C ALA A 151 -10.38 30.66 12.92
N CYS A 152 -9.73 31.80 12.65
CA CYS A 152 -9.35 32.77 13.69
C CYS A 152 -10.53 33.25 14.55
N SER A 153 -11.69 33.56 13.95
CA SER A 153 -12.86 34.09 14.67
C SER A 153 -13.54 33.03 15.55
N ALA A 154 -13.49 31.76 15.14
CA ALA A 154 -14.01 30.65 15.93
C ALA A 154 -13.01 30.23 17.02
N PHE A 155 -11.72 30.14 16.69
CA PHE A 155 -10.64 29.78 17.63
C PHE A 155 -10.57 30.70 18.85
N THR A 156 -10.74 32.03 18.68
CA THR A 156 -10.81 32.97 19.82
C THR A 156 -11.95 32.67 20.80
N ARG A 157 -13.02 31.99 20.37
CA ARG A 157 -14.13 31.59 21.27
C ARG A 157 -13.81 30.31 22.00
N VAL A 158 -13.19 29.34 21.31
CA VAL A 158 -12.69 28.09 21.92
C VAL A 158 -11.69 28.39 23.04
N LEU A 159 -10.76 29.33 22.83
CA LEU A 159 -9.80 29.78 23.84
C LEU A 159 -10.45 30.41 25.10
N ALA A 160 -11.69 30.88 25.03
CA ALA A 160 -12.42 31.40 26.20
C ALA A 160 -13.16 30.31 26.99
N GLU A 161 -13.39 29.14 26.38
CA GLU A 161 -14.14 28.01 26.94
C GLU A 161 -13.35 26.70 26.71
N MET A 162 -12.11 26.67 27.20
CA MET A 162 -11.22 25.51 27.06
C MET A 162 -11.72 24.29 27.84
N THR A 163 -11.79 23.14 27.17
CA THR A 163 -12.13 21.83 27.73
C THR A 163 -11.07 20.79 27.33
N PRO A 164 -10.95 19.64 28.04
CA PRO A 164 -10.05 18.57 27.63
C PRO A 164 -10.31 18.04 26.21
N GLU A 165 -11.56 18.12 25.76
CA GLU A 165 -12.03 17.66 24.45
C GLU A 165 -11.59 18.62 23.32
N ASN A 166 -11.68 19.93 23.55
CA ASN A 166 -11.32 20.94 22.54
C ASN A 166 -9.83 21.35 22.56
N CYS A 167 -9.07 20.98 23.59
CA CYS A 167 -7.64 21.31 23.75
C CYS A 167 -6.75 20.79 22.61
N ALA A 168 -6.88 19.51 22.24
CA ALA A 168 -6.14 18.92 21.13
C ALA A 168 -6.47 19.59 19.77
N PRO A 169 -7.75 19.72 19.35
CA PRO A 169 -8.11 20.49 18.15
C PRO A 169 -7.65 21.96 18.18
N ALA A 170 -7.69 22.62 19.34
CA ALA A 170 -7.21 23.99 19.52
C ALA A 170 -5.70 24.12 19.25
N PHE A 171 -4.91 23.18 19.78
CA PHE A 171 -3.48 23.09 19.53
C PHE A 171 -3.16 22.90 18.03
N LEU A 172 -3.83 21.93 17.38
CA LEU A 172 -3.69 21.71 15.93
C LEU A 172 -4.00 22.99 15.13
N CYS A 173 -5.07 23.70 15.47
CA CYS A 173 -5.48 24.93 14.79
C CYS A 173 -4.41 26.03 14.91
N SER A 174 -3.73 26.14 16.06
CA SER A 174 -2.65 27.10 16.24
C SER A 174 -1.47 26.89 15.30
N ILE A 175 -1.12 25.63 15.01
CA ILE A 175 -0.03 25.27 14.09
C ILE A 175 -0.41 25.67 12.66
N PHE A 176 -1.65 25.42 12.23
CA PHE A 176 -2.12 25.89 10.92
C PHE A 176 -2.21 27.41 10.82
N ILE A 177 -2.62 28.12 11.89
CA ILE A 177 -2.60 29.58 11.93
C ILE A 177 -1.17 30.11 11.78
N MET A 178 -0.19 29.52 12.48
CA MET A 178 1.23 29.84 12.34
C MET A 178 1.73 29.60 10.90
N LEU A 179 1.50 28.41 10.36
CA LEU A 179 1.95 28.03 9.01
C LEU A 179 1.34 28.95 7.94
N CYS A 180 0.04 29.26 8.03
CA CYS A 180 -0.63 30.21 7.14
C CYS A 180 -0.01 31.62 7.24
N ALA A 181 0.27 32.09 8.46
CA ALA A 181 0.88 33.40 8.69
C ALA A 181 2.32 33.50 8.16
N THR A 182 3.11 32.41 8.25
CA THR A 182 4.45 32.36 7.62
C THR A 182 4.39 32.25 6.09
N ALA A 183 3.43 31.49 5.56
CA ALA A 183 3.29 31.22 4.12
C ALA A 183 2.76 32.42 3.32
N TYR A 184 1.79 33.15 3.87
CA TYR A 184 1.10 34.23 3.15
C TYR A 184 2.05 35.31 2.57
N PRO A 185 3.08 35.80 3.31
CA PRO A 185 4.10 36.68 2.75
C PRO A 185 4.92 36.07 1.60
N CYS A 186 5.22 34.76 1.62
CA CYS A 186 5.97 34.09 0.56
C CYS A 186 5.15 34.01 -0.73
N VAL A 187 3.88 33.60 -0.63
CA VAL A 187 3.02 33.36 -1.79
C VAL A 187 2.51 34.64 -2.45
N THR A 188 2.33 35.72 -1.69
CA THR A 188 1.81 37.01 -2.20
C THR A 188 2.78 37.80 -3.08
N GLN A 189 4.09 37.50 -3.04
CA GLN A 189 5.17 38.12 -3.84
C GLN A 189 5.30 39.66 -3.84
N ASP A 190 4.53 40.41 -3.04
CA ASP A 190 4.67 41.87 -2.97
C ASP A 190 6.06 42.26 -2.42
N LYS A 191 6.81 43.01 -3.23
CA LYS A 191 8.19 43.44 -2.97
C LYS A 191 8.28 44.74 -2.18
N HIS A 192 7.15 45.38 -1.86
CA HIS A 192 7.13 46.73 -1.30
C HIS A 192 6.46 46.85 0.09
N THR A 193 5.99 45.74 0.68
CA THR A 193 5.18 45.76 1.92
C THR A 193 5.65 44.81 3.04
N PHE A 194 6.71 44.02 2.83
CA PHE A 194 7.23 43.10 3.85
C PHE A 194 8.13 43.82 4.87
N GLU A 195 7.57 44.14 6.04
CA GLU A 195 8.32 44.56 7.23
C GLU A 195 8.51 43.33 8.16
N PRO A 196 9.73 42.75 8.26
CA PRO A 196 9.93 41.49 8.96
C PRO A 196 9.59 41.57 10.46
N LEU A 197 9.88 42.72 11.09
CA LEU A 197 9.59 42.92 12.51
C LEU A 197 8.08 43.00 12.78
N SER A 198 7.27 43.61 11.90
CA SER A 198 5.81 43.60 12.06
C SER A 198 5.28 42.16 11.94
N HIS A 199 5.72 41.42 10.91
CA HIS A 199 5.27 40.06 10.66
C HIS A 199 5.67 39.09 11.79
N VAL A 200 6.88 39.21 12.35
CA VAL A 200 7.32 38.44 13.52
C VAL A 200 6.49 38.75 14.76
N LEU A 201 6.11 40.02 14.97
CA LEU A 201 5.24 40.42 16.08
C LEU A 201 3.77 40.02 15.87
N GLU A 202 3.28 40.04 14.64
CA GLU A 202 1.94 39.57 14.26
C GLU A 202 1.82 38.04 14.43
N ILE A 203 2.83 37.28 13.98
CA ILE A 203 2.97 35.83 14.22
C ILE A 203 2.96 35.56 15.72
N ARG A 204 3.81 36.23 16.50
CA ARG A 204 3.84 36.13 17.97
C ARG A 204 2.47 36.42 18.58
N GLN A 205 1.80 37.51 18.18
CA GLN A 205 0.49 37.90 18.73
C GLN A 205 -0.63 36.91 18.37
N LEU A 206 -0.58 36.30 17.18
CA LEU A 206 -1.54 35.27 16.75
C LEU A 206 -1.40 33.95 17.53
N ILE A 207 -0.19 33.64 18.02
CA ILE A 207 0.17 32.32 18.60
C ILE A 207 0.50 32.41 20.10
N ALA A 208 0.52 33.60 20.71
CA ALA A 208 0.83 33.79 22.14
C ALA A 208 -0.09 32.97 23.08
N GLY A 209 -1.39 32.89 22.78
CA GLY A 209 -2.33 32.03 23.52
C GLY A 209 -2.10 30.53 23.32
N CYS A 210 -1.21 30.15 22.41
CA CYS A 210 -0.91 28.77 22.03
C CYS A 210 0.43 28.28 22.59
N ALA A 211 1.35 29.20 22.94
CA ALA A 211 2.45 28.89 23.85
C ALA A 211 1.92 28.40 25.21
N PHE A 212 0.88 29.06 25.72
CA PHE A 212 0.13 28.61 26.90
C PHE A 212 -0.52 27.22 26.69
N LEU A 213 -1.10 26.93 25.52
CA LEU A 213 -1.60 25.58 25.21
C LEU A 213 -0.46 24.54 25.19
N PHE A 214 0.75 24.90 24.74
CA PHE A 214 1.91 24.03 24.73
C PHE A 214 2.33 23.63 26.16
N GLU A 215 2.45 24.61 27.07
CA GLU A 215 2.69 24.34 28.50
C GLU A 215 1.58 23.46 29.10
N GLN A 216 0.31 23.84 28.90
CA GLN A 216 -0.83 23.09 29.45
C GLN A 216 -0.88 21.65 28.95
N LEU A 217 -0.63 21.40 27.66
CA LEU A 217 -0.58 20.05 27.10
C LEU A 217 0.62 19.24 27.58
N SER A 218 1.79 19.87 27.76
CA SER A 218 2.98 19.21 28.32
C SER A 218 2.78 18.73 29.76
N GLY A 219 1.87 19.37 30.52
CA GLY A 219 1.52 19.01 31.90
C GLY A 219 0.37 18.01 32.04
N MET A 220 -0.27 17.55 30.96
CA MET A 220 -1.44 16.65 31.01
C MET A 220 -1.11 15.24 30.53
N GLU A 221 -1.63 14.20 31.21
CA GLU A 221 -1.66 12.83 30.68
C GLU A 221 -2.64 12.74 29.49
N TYR A 222 -2.23 13.20 28.31
CA TYR A 222 -3.05 13.05 27.11
C TYR A 222 -3.03 11.59 26.63
N ARG A 223 -4.17 10.90 26.74
CA ARG A 223 -4.37 9.49 26.34
C ARG A 223 -5.18 9.38 25.04
N GLY A 224 -4.71 10.04 23.99
CA GLY A 224 -5.33 10.01 22.66
C GLY A 224 -4.30 10.16 21.54
N ASP A 225 -4.76 10.15 20.29
CA ASP A 225 -3.95 10.01 19.06
C ASP A 225 -2.69 10.92 19.00
N LEU A 226 -2.78 12.16 19.50
CA LEU A 226 -1.66 13.12 19.50
C LEU A 226 -0.56 12.82 20.52
N GLN A 227 -0.65 11.78 21.36
CA GLN A 227 0.36 11.47 22.37
C GLN A 227 1.75 11.22 21.74
N GLY A 228 1.82 10.70 20.52
CA GLY A 228 3.08 10.53 19.77
C GLY A 228 3.69 11.83 19.23
N TRP A 229 2.88 12.89 19.10
CA TRP A 229 3.29 14.21 18.59
C TRP A 229 3.56 15.23 19.73
N LEU A 230 2.99 14.99 20.91
CA LEU A 230 3.22 15.78 22.13
C LEU A 230 4.40 15.27 22.98
N LYS A 231 4.89 14.04 22.75
CA LYS A 231 6.10 13.52 23.42
C LYS A 231 7.35 14.00 22.68
N TYR A 232 8.16 14.82 23.35
CA TYR A 232 9.45 15.23 22.81
C TYR A 232 10.39 14.03 22.65
N LYS A 233 11.03 13.92 21.48
CA LYS A 233 12.11 12.96 21.21
C LYS A 233 13.43 13.74 21.29
N ASP A 234 14.32 13.34 22.19
CA ASP A 234 15.58 14.04 22.47
C ASP A 234 16.78 13.46 21.69
N ASP A 235 16.55 12.40 20.91
CA ASP A 235 17.57 11.63 20.21
C ASP A 235 18.04 12.32 18.91
N GLU A 236 19.36 12.41 18.68
CA GLU A 236 19.96 12.94 17.43
C GLU A 236 19.87 11.94 16.24
N ILE A 237 19.13 10.85 16.45
CA ILE A 237 18.89 9.72 15.55
C ILE A 237 17.38 9.45 15.66
N ASP A 238 16.70 9.06 14.58
CA ASP A 238 15.32 8.60 14.75
C ASP A 238 15.25 7.28 15.55
N GLN A 239 14.06 6.92 16.01
CA GLN A 239 13.87 5.75 16.89
C GLN A 239 14.14 4.40 16.20
N ASP A 240 14.37 4.42 14.88
CA ASP A 240 14.66 3.27 14.04
C ASP A 240 16.16 3.22 13.65
N GLY A 241 16.98 4.14 14.19
CA GLY A 241 18.44 4.16 14.06
C GLY A 241 18.98 4.94 12.85
N ASN A 242 18.13 5.69 12.15
CA ASN A 242 18.44 6.28 10.85
C ASN A 242 18.92 7.75 10.93
N PRO A 243 19.87 8.16 10.07
CA PRO A 243 20.16 9.58 9.85
C PRO A 243 19.14 10.20 8.89
N TYR A 244 18.61 11.38 9.23
CA TYR A 244 17.81 12.19 8.30
C TYR A 244 18.59 12.46 7.00
N HIS A 245 17.92 12.36 5.84
CA HIS A 245 18.48 12.73 4.53
C HIS A 245 18.61 14.25 4.37
N VAL A 246 19.55 14.84 5.10
CA VAL A 246 19.93 16.25 5.00
C VAL A 246 20.94 16.44 3.88
N GLN A 247 20.78 17.49 3.06
CA GLN A 247 21.79 17.81 2.04
C GLN A 247 23.10 18.27 2.71
N GLU A 248 24.23 17.80 2.19
CA GLU A 248 25.57 18.17 2.70
C GLU A 248 25.79 19.70 2.76
N SER A 249 25.17 20.44 1.84
CA SER A 249 25.10 21.91 1.82
C SER A 249 24.40 22.51 3.05
N GLN A 250 23.29 21.93 3.50
CA GLN A 250 22.57 22.36 4.70
C GLN A 250 23.30 21.97 5.99
N ILE A 251 23.98 20.82 6.01
CA ILE A 251 24.86 20.43 7.15
C ILE A 251 25.98 21.46 7.30
N LYS A 252 26.68 21.80 6.21
CA LYS A 252 27.72 22.84 6.17
C LYS A 252 27.18 24.20 6.60
N LEU A 253 25.96 24.57 6.18
CA LEU A 253 25.29 25.80 6.61
C LEU A 253 24.97 25.81 8.11
N ARG A 254 24.43 24.72 8.68
CA ARG A 254 24.18 24.58 10.14
C ARG A 254 25.45 24.79 10.94
N SER A 255 26.55 24.12 10.57
CA SER A 255 27.85 24.31 11.23
C SER A 255 28.35 25.76 11.14
N ALA A 256 28.30 26.37 9.96
CA ALA A 256 28.74 27.76 9.77
C ALA A 256 27.90 28.77 10.57
N ILE A 257 26.60 28.53 10.74
CA ILE A 257 25.73 29.36 11.59
C ILE A 257 26.08 29.20 13.07
N ILE A 258 26.31 27.97 13.55
CA ILE A 258 26.70 27.70 14.94
C ILE A 258 28.04 28.38 15.28
N GLU A 259 29.05 28.25 14.40
CA GLU A 259 30.31 28.96 14.56
C GLU A 259 30.15 30.49 14.56
N SER A 260 29.26 31.04 13.72
CA SER A 260 29.00 32.47 13.68
C SER A 260 28.28 32.95 14.94
N LEU A 261 27.33 32.17 15.46
CA LEU A 261 26.68 32.43 16.74
C LEU A 261 27.69 32.43 17.89
N GLN A 262 28.65 31.50 17.93
CA GLN A 262 29.70 31.54 18.96
C GLN A 262 30.52 32.84 18.88
N ARG A 263 30.95 33.25 17.68
CA ARG A 263 31.65 34.54 17.47
C ARG A 263 30.80 35.75 17.87
N VAL A 264 29.47 35.66 17.79
CA VAL A 264 28.55 36.71 18.29
C VAL A 264 28.50 36.71 19.82
N GLN A 265 28.44 35.55 20.47
CA GLN A 265 28.46 35.41 21.93
C GLN A 265 29.74 35.99 22.53
N ASP A 266 30.89 35.62 21.98
CA ASP A 266 32.20 36.11 22.42
C ASP A 266 32.26 37.65 22.31
N LYS A 267 31.80 38.20 21.17
CA LYS A 267 31.73 39.65 20.94
C LYS A 267 30.81 40.35 21.95
N PHE A 268 29.55 39.95 22.14
CA PHE A 268 28.67 40.64 23.10
C PHE A 268 29.08 40.44 24.56
N THR A 269 29.67 39.30 24.90
CA THR A 269 30.21 39.03 26.24
C THR A 269 31.41 39.92 26.55
N SER A 270 32.26 40.20 25.55
CA SER A 270 33.39 41.13 25.68
C SER A 270 33.00 42.62 25.75
N LEU A 271 31.86 43.00 25.14
CA LEU A 271 31.32 44.36 25.20
C LEU A 271 30.74 44.67 26.58
N GLY A 272 30.00 43.71 27.15
CA GLY A 272 29.22 43.88 28.38
C GLY A 272 28.04 44.85 28.23
N GLY A 273 27.20 44.95 29.26
CA GLY A 273 26.15 45.97 29.33
C GLY A 273 24.92 45.55 30.15
N PRO A 274 23.94 46.45 30.33
CA PRO A 274 22.72 46.17 31.10
C PRO A 274 21.85 45.09 30.48
N ASN A 275 21.91 44.92 29.15
CA ASN A 275 21.08 44.00 28.38
C ASN A 275 21.70 42.59 28.24
N GLN A 276 22.84 42.32 28.90
CA GLN A 276 23.65 41.12 28.64
C GLN A 276 22.89 39.81 28.91
N THR A 277 22.04 39.77 29.94
CA THR A 277 21.13 38.65 30.20
C THR A 277 20.12 38.44 29.06
N THR A 278 19.57 39.52 28.52
CA THR A 278 18.60 39.48 27.40
C THR A 278 19.25 38.98 26.11
N TYR A 279 20.49 39.40 25.82
CA TYR A 279 21.27 38.89 24.70
C TYR A 279 21.58 37.39 24.86
N GLN A 280 22.05 36.97 26.05
CA GLN A 280 22.40 35.58 26.33
C GLN A 280 21.17 34.66 26.22
N ASN A 281 20.08 34.96 26.92
CA ASN A 281 18.84 34.15 26.87
C ASN A 281 18.32 34.02 25.42
N THR A 282 18.38 35.10 24.63
CA THR A 282 17.92 35.06 23.23
C THR A 282 18.87 34.29 22.31
N TRP A 283 20.17 34.35 22.59
CA TRP A 283 21.18 33.54 21.92
C TRP A 283 21.00 32.05 22.23
N ASP A 284 20.76 31.66 23.49
CA ASP A 284 20.57 30.26 23.89
C ASP A 284 19.39 29.61 23.16
N ILE A 285 18.26 30.32 23.11
CA ILE A 285 17.04 29.86 22.42
C ILE A 285 17.28 29.76 20.90
N LEU A 286 18.05 30.68 20.29
CA LEU A 286 18.39 30.62 18.87
C LEU A 286 19.38 29.49 18.55
N HIS A 287 20.40 29.34 19.39
CA HIS A 287 21.45 28.34 19.27
C HIS A 287 20.88 26.92 19.38
N GLU A 288 20.07 26.61 20.40
CA GLU A 288 19.43 25.29 20.51
C GLU A 288 18.47 25.01 19.36
N ALA A 289 17.71 26.00 18.87
CA ALA A 289 16.80 25.81 17.74
C ALA A 289 17.51 25.46 16.42
N ILE A 290 18.73 25.99 16.20
CA ILE A 290 19.58 25.69 15.03
C ILE A 290 20.40 24.41 15.24
N LYS A 291 20.90 24.20 16.46
CA LYS A 291 21.65 22.99 16.84
C LYS A 291 20.79 21.75 16.75
N ARG A 292 19.54 21.77 17.23
CA ARG A 292 18.61 20.63 17.17
C ARG A 292 17.94 20.42 15.81
N TRP A 293 18.18 21.28 14.81
CA TRP A 293 17.69 21.05 13.45
C TRP A 293 18.36 19.80 12.82
N PRO A 294 17.61 18.86 12.19
CA PRO A 294 16.21 18.99 11.76
C PRO A 294 15.13 18.69 12.83
N PHE A 295 15.45 17.94 13.89
CA PHE A 295 14.49 17.35 14.84
C PHE A 295 13.72 18.36 15.72
N GLY A 296 14.27 19.54 15.97
CA GLY A 296 13.63 20.59 16.79
C GLY A 296 13.91 20.47 18.30
N GLY A 297 13.55 21.51 19.06
CA GLY A 297 13.67 21.54 20.52
C GLY A 297 12.35 21.81 21.24
N PRO A 298 12.30 21.66 22.58
CA PRO A 298 11.07 21.83 23.38
C PRO A 298 10.39 23.20 23.21
N ASN A 299 11.15 24.22 22.79
CA ASN A 299 10.68 25.57 22.45
C ASN A 299 10.09 25.65 21.01
N GLY A 300 9.93 24.52 20.33
CA GLY A 300 9.79 24.40 18.88
C GLY A 300 11.11 24.54 18.12
N GLY A 301 11.13 24.10 16.86
CA GLY A 301 12.26 24.31 15.95
C GLY A 301 12.39 25.76 15.45
N ILE A 302 13.32 26.01 14.52
CA ILE A 302 13.67 27.37 14.03
C ILE A 302 12.44 28.25 13.72
N ILE A 303 11.41 27.71 13.07
CA ILE A 303 10.18 28.45 12.71
C ILE A 303 9.41 29.02 13.92
N ALA A 304 9.50 28.37 15.09
CA ALA A 304 8.81 28.76 16.33
C ALA A 304 9.58 29.80 17.18
N TRP A 305 10.84 30.11 16.84
CA TRP A 305 11.69 31.04 17.59
C TRP A 305 11.02 32.40 17.95
N PRO A 306 10.23 33.06 17.07
CA PRO A 306 9.43 34.27 17.40
C PRO A 306 8.51 34.18 18.63
N ILE A 307 8.09 32.98 19.00
CA ILE A 307 7.19 32.75 20.14
C ILE A 307 7.96 32.86 21.47
N ASN A 308 9.26 32.54 21.46
CA ASN A 308 10.08 32.31 22.66
C ASN A 308 10.95 33.50 23.09
N ILE A 309 11.15 34.50 22.22
CA ILE A 309 11.89 35.73 22.56
C ILE A 309 11.17 36.55 23.66
N SER A 310 11.91 37.35 24.43
CA SER A 310 11.31 38.20 25.48
C SER A 310 10.81 39.54 24.94
N GLU A 311 9.91 40.20 25.69
CA GLU A 311 9.49 41.57 25.36
C GLU A 311 10.65 42.58 25.48
N ASP A 312 11.63 42.35 26.35
CA ASP A 312 12.86 43.16 26.42
C ASP A 312 13.65 43.05 25.12
N TYR A 313 13.81 41.85 24.57
CA TYR A 313 14.47 41.66 23.28
C TYR A 313 13.72 42.33 22.14
N ILE A 314 12.38 42.30 22.17
CA ILE A 314 11.53 43.04 21.24
C ILE A 314 11.71 44.55 21.40
N ALA A 315 11.88 45.06 22.61
CA ALA A 315 12.19 46.47 22.86
C ALA A 315 13.57 46.86 22.32
N LEU A 316 14.57 45.96 22.39
CA LEU A 316 15.91 46.14 21.81
C LEU A 316 15.88 46.15 20.27
N LEU A 317 15.08 45.29 19.64
CA LEU A 317 14.85 45.36 18.18
C LEU A 317 14.17 46.68 17.78
N LYS A 318 13.18 47.14 18.55
CA LYS A 318 12.46 48.41 18.31
C LYS A 318 13.32 49.65 18.57
N SER A 319 14.27 49.61 19.50
CA SER A 319 15.24 50.69 19.73
C SER A 319 16.41 50.69 18.73
N GLY A 320 16.52 49.62 17.92
CA GLY A 320 17.54 49.48 16.89
C GLY A 320 18.88 48.95 17.38
N ASP A 321 18.92 48.29 18.54
CA ASP A 321 20.13 47.72 19.17
C ASP A 321 20.89 46.78 18.21
N TRP A 322 22.22 46.96 18.13
CA TRP A 322 23.04 46.21 17.17
C TRP A 322 23.25 44.74 17.53
N VAL A 323 23.26 44.35 18.81
CA VAL A 323 23.37 42.93 19.19
C VAL A 323 22.04 42.24 18.88
N GLY A 324 20.91 42.88 19.20
CA GLY A 324 19.58 42.43 18.83
C GLY A 324 19.42 42.27 17.32
N ARG A 325 19.79 43.29 16.52
CA ARG A 325 19.79 43.20 15.05
C ARG A 325 20.66 42.03 14.55
N VAL A 326 21.86 41.84 15.09
CA VAL A 326 22.75 40.75 14.67
C VAL A 326 22.18 39.37 15.00
N LEU A 327 21.57 39.18 16.17
CA LEU A 327 20.86 37.93 16.51
C LEU A 327 19.65 37.69 15.59
N PHE A 328 18.86 38.73 15.31
CA PHE A 328 17.72 38.65 14.38
C PHE A 328 18.14 38.32 12.93
N LEU A 329 19.31 38.79 12.50
CA LEU A 329 19.90 38.40 11.22
C LEU A 329 20.36 36.94 11.20
N HIS A 330 20.87 36.40 12.31
CA HIS A 330 21.21 34.97 12.40
C HIS A 330 19.96 34.08 12.40
N TYR A 331 18.84 34.53 12.99
CA TYR A 331 17.53 33.90 12.80
C TYR A 331 17.12 33.90 11.31
N GLY A 332 17.32 35.03 10.60
CA GLY A 332 17.16 35.12 9.15
C GLY A 332 18.01 34.09 8.38
N VAL A 333 19.29 33.93 8.71
CA VAL A 333 20.14 32.89 8.08
C VAL A 333 19.66 31.48 8.44
N GLY A 334 19.25 31.26 9.69
CA GLY A 334 18.70 29.98 10.17
C GLY A 334 17.45 29.51 9.39
N LEU A 335 16.59 30.43 8.97
CA LEU A 335 15.42 30.10 8.13
C LEU A 335 15.80 29.51 6.76
N HIS A 336 17.02 29.70 6.26
CA HIS A 336 17.47 29.03 5.04
C HIS A 336 17.67 27.51 5.22
N LEU A 337 17.83 27.01 6.45
CA LEU A 337 17.84 25.57 6.71
C LEU A 337 16.47 24.93 6.39
N LEU A 338 15.38 25.70 6.39
CA LEU A 338 14.03 25.28 6.02
C LEU A 338 13.61 25.70 4.60
N SER A 339 14.54 26.18 3.76
CA SER A 339 14.20 26.80 2.47
C SER A 339 13.71 25.82 1.38
N ASP A 340 13.74 24.51 1.65
CA ASP A 340 13.03 23.49 0.88
C ASP A 340 11.50 23.61 1.04
N LYS A 341 11.02 24.10 2.19
CA LYS A 341 9.59 24.27 2.49
C LYS A 341 9.05 25.56 1.87
N TRP A 342 8.07 25.42 0.97
CA TRP A 342 7.50 26.55 0.21
C TRP A 342 6.95 27.69 1.07
N PHE A 343 6.45 27.39 2.27
CA PHE A 343 5.91 28.36 3.21
C PHE A 343 6.95 29.25 3.91
N VAL A 344 8.26 28.95 3.79
CA VAL A 344 9.36 29.78 4.33
C VAL A 344 10.52 30.03 3.34
N ARG A 345 10.43 29.51 2.11
CA ARG A 345 11.48 29.52 1.07
C ARG A 345 12.27 30.84 0.89
N ASP A 346 11.58 31.99 0.93
CA ASP A 346 12.19 33.33 0.74
C ASP A 346 12.25 34.18 2.04
N TRP A 347 11.87 33.65 3.20
CA TRP A 347 11.78 34.42 4.45
C TRP A 347 13.13 34.98 4.91
N GLY A 348 14.16 34.12 4.99
CA GLY A 348 15.48 34.48 5.50
C GLY A 348 16.14 35.61 4.72
N ARG A 349 16.11 35.49 3.38
CA ARG A 349 16.58 36.53 2.45
C ARG A 349 15.86 37.85 2.67
N ARG A 350 14.51 37.86 2.66
CA ARG A 350 13.73 39.10 2.77
C ARG A 350 13.89 39.76 4.15
N LEU A 351 14.06 38.97 5.21
CA LEU A 351 14.42 39.49 6.53
C LEU A 351 15.75 40.25 6.47
N ILE A 352 16.79 39.62 5.92
CA ILE A 352 18.14 40.19 5.83
C ILE A 352 18.17 41.42 4.90
N GLU A 353 17.46 41.39 3.76
CA GLU A 353 17.35 42.53 2.82
C GLU A 353 16.62 43.74 3.43
N THR A 354 15.54 43.55 4.21
CA THR A 354 14.81 44.68 4.81
C THR A 354 15.44 45.19 6.11
N VAL A 355 16.07 44.33 6.91
CA VAL A 355 16.75 44.74 8.17
C VAL A 355 18.07 45.47 7.90
N LEU A 356 18.76 45.17 6.79
CA LEU A 356 20.02 45.81 6.40
C LEU A 356 19.78 46.90 5.33
N GLN A 357 19.11 47.98 5.74
CA GLN A 357 18.81 49.10 4.85
C GLN A 357 20.09 49.74 4.29
N SER A 358 20.02 50.20 3.03
CA SER A 358 21.18 50.58 2.22
C SER A 358 21.99 51.82 2.68
N GLN A 359 21.70 52.41 3.84
CA GLN A 359 22.29 53.67 4.33
C GLN A 359 22.59 53.72 5.85
N GLU A 360 22.53 52.60 6.60
CA GLU A 360 22.92 52.59 8.02
C GLU A 360 24.43 52.32 8.20
N ASP A 361 25.10 53.13 9.05
CA ASP A 361 26.50 52.92 9.45
C ASP A 361 26.64 51.69 10.37
N ILE A 362 27.18 50.61 9.82
CA ILE A 362 27.45 49.36 10.57
C ILE A 362 28.67 49.56 11.50
N PRO A 363 28.56 49.31 12.81
CA PRO A 363 29.69 49.39 13.73
C PRO A 363 30.84 48.44 13.32
N PRO A 364 32.12 48.87 13.37
CA PRO A 364 33.27 48.07 12.91
C PRO A 364 33.36 46.65 13.48
N ILE A 365 32.95 46.45 14.74
CA ILE A 365 32.93 45.14 15.41
C ILE A 365 31.97 44.12 14.76
N TRP A 366 30.93 44.60 14.08
CA TRP A 366 29.89 43.80 13.41
C TRP A 366 30.03 43.76 11.89
N THR A 367 30.90 44.56 11.27
CA THR A 367 31.04 44.64 9.79
C THR A 367 31.31 43.28 9.15
N GLU A 368 32.30 42.54 9.67
CA GLU A 368 32.62 41.16 9.24
C GLU A 368 31.39 40.22 9.36
N THR A 369 30.75 40.23 10.54
CA THR A 369 29.60 39.37 10.85
C THR A 369 28.39 39.67 9.95
N ILE A 370 28.18 40.93 9.58
CA ILE A 370 27.07 41.36 8.71
C ILE A 370 27.40 41.14 7.21
N THR A 371 28.68 41.16 6.82
CA THR A 371 29.10 40.67 5.49
C THR A 371 28.82 39.17 5.37
N TRP A 372 29.19 38.39 6.38
CA TRP A 372 28.93 36.95 6.42
C TRP A 372 27.42 36.60 6.35
N THR A 373 26.54 37.30 7.09
CA THR A 373 25.09 37.00 7.00
C THR A 373 24.50 37.30 5.62
N LYS A 374 24.99 38.35 4.92
CA LYS A 374 24.61 38.64 3.54
C LYS A 374 25.09 37.55 2.58
N GLU A 375 26.34 37.12 2.70
CA GLU A 375 26.94 36.08 1.85
C GLU A 375 26.27 34.72 2.06
N ALA A 376 26.00 34.33 3.31
CA ALA A 376 25.30 33.09 3.65
C ALA A 376 23.88 33.04 3.06
N ALA A 377 23.12 34.15 3.12
CA ALA A 377 21.79 34.25 2.54
C ALA A 377 21.81 34.16 1.00
N LEU A 378 22.81 34.79 0.35
CA LEU A 378 22.97 34.73 -1.11
C LEU A 378 23.41 33.34 -1.59
N ALA A 379 24.33 32.69 -0.89
CA ALA A 379 24.78 31.33 -1.20
C ALA A 379 23.65 30.31 -1.02
N GLY A 380 22.88 30.40 0.07
CA GLY A 380 21.69 29.59 0.28
C GLY A 380 20.64 29.77 -0.82
N TRP A 381 20.39 31.01 -1.25
CA TRP A 381 19.42 31.31 -2.30
C TRP A 381 19.84 30.81 -3.69
N LEU A 382 21.13 30.94 -4.06
CA LEU A 382 21.63 30.54 -5.38
C LEU A 382 21.55 29.02 -5.61
N HIS A 383 21.84 28.20 -4.60
CA HIS A 383 21.82 26.74 -4.74
C HIS A 383 20.43 26.18 -5.11
N PHE A 384 19.35 26.74 -4.54
CA PHE A 384 17.99 26.23 -4.75
C PHE A 384 17.33 26.72 -6.04
N ASN A 385 17.81 27.80 -6.66
CA ASN A 385 17.24 28.30 -7.92
C ASN A 385 17.63 27.46 -9.16
N TRP A 386 18.64 26.59 -9.07
CA TRP A 386 19.07 25.76 -10.19
C TRP A 386 18.11 24.60 -10.52
N ARG A 387 17.11 24.32 -9.67
CA ARG A 387 16.03 23.34 -9.93
C ARG A 387 14.68 24.00 -10.31
N GLY A 388 14.74 25.22 -10.86
CA GLY A 388 13.56 26.07 -11.12
C GLY A 388 12.82 25.89 -12.46
N HIS A 389 13.15 24.91 -13.31
CA HIS A 389 12.43 24.68 -14.57
C HIS A 389 12.31 23.18 -14.94
N ARG A 390 11.12 22.62 -14.69
CA ARG A 390 10.53 21.53 -15.49
C ARG A 390 9.02 21.76 -15.60
N SER A 391 8.63 22.55 -16.60
CA SER A 391 7.23 22.76 -16.98
C SER A 391 7.14 22.92 -18.50
N ALA A 392 6.22 22.16 -19.12
CA ALA A 392 5.82 22.17 -20.53
C ALA A 392 6.94 22.20 -21.61
N HIS A 393 7.11 21.10 -22.34
CA HIS A 393 7.73 21.13 -23.66
C HIS A 393 6.80 21.83 -24.68
N TYR A 394 7.01 23.12 -24.91
CA TYR A 394 6.70 23.78 -26.18
C TYR A 394 7.83 24.77 -26.50
N VAL A 395 8.53 24.55 -27.61
CA VAL A 395 9.74 25.32 -27.97
C VAL A 395 9.37 26.46 -28.92
N GLY A 396 9.59 27.70 -28.48
CA GLY A 396 9.52 28.90 -29.31
C GLY A 396 10.75 29.79 -29.06
N GLN A 397 11.48 30.15 -30.12
CA GLN A 397 12.74 30.91 -30.05
C GLN A 397 12.50 32.42 -30.05
N ALA A 398 13.28 33.18 -29.26
CA ALA A 398 13.53 34.60 -29.46
C ALA A 398 14.82 35.05 -28.75
N GLU A 399 15.51 36.06 -29.29
CA GLU A 399 16.82 36.56 -28.81
C GLU A 399 16.73 37.73 -27.79
N PRO A 400 17.81 38.03 -27.04
CA PRO A 400 17.75 38.96 -25.92
C PRO A 400 18.08 40.42 -26.28
N GLY A 401 17.26 41.36 -25.79
CA GLY A 401 17.77 42.70 -25.47
C GLY A 401 16.76 43.86 -25.52
N GLN A 402 16.45 44.43 -24.36
CA GLN A 402 16.63 45.87 -24.08
C GLN A 402 16.34 46.20 -22.61
N ARG A 403 16.98 47.27 -22.10
CA ARG A 403 16.57 47.95 -20.86
C ARG A 403 15.44 48.92 -21.20
N TYR A 404 14.51 49.21 -20.27
CA TYR A 404 14.30 50.59 -19.76
C TYR A 404 13.28 50.70 -18.61
N ARG A 405 13.64 51.56 -17.65
CA ARG A 405 12.83 52.39 -16.72
C ARG A 405 11.39 51.97 -16.34
N VAL A 406 11.20 51.83 -15.02
CA VAL A 406 9.91 52.00 -14.34
C VAL A 406 9.45 53.46 -14.36
N THR A 407 8.16 53.69 -14.56
CA THR A 407 7.45 54.92 -14.16
C THR A 407 6.12 54.56 -13.49
N TRP A 408 5.87 55.08 -12.28
CA TRP A 408 4.70 54.73 -11.46
C TRP A 408 3.47 55.59 -11.77
N ALA A 409 2.31 54.95 -11.93
CA ALA A 409 1.00 55.56 -11.67
C ALA A 409 -0.04 54.46 -11.32
N ARG A 410 -0.67 54.60 -10.13
CA ARG A 410 -1.94 54.01 -9.62
C ARG A 410 -2.54 52.81 -10.38
N GLU A 411 -2.94 51.72 -9.71
CA GLU A 411 -3.98 51.71 -8.66
C GLU A 411 -3.68 50.84 -7.42
N TRP A 412 -4.53 50.96 -6.38
CA TRP A 412 -4.44 50.28 -5.08
C TRP A 412 -5.80 49.65 -4.72
N ARG A 413 -5.85 48.37 -4.31
CA ARG A 413 -7.10 47.79 -3.75
C ARG A 413 -7.02 46.60 -2.77
N LEU A 414 -5.85 46.08 -2.40
CA LEU A 414 -5.73 44.91 -1.49
C LEU A 414 -5.14 45.22 -0.10
N THR A 415 -4.21 46.15 0.02
CA THR A 415 -3.51 46.48 1.29
C THR A 415 -4.40 47.15 2.36
N SER A 416 -5.57 47.67 2.00
CA SER A 416 -6.52 48.29 2.93
C SER A 416 -7.33 47.29 3.75
N LEU A 417 -7.65 46.12 3.19
CA LEU A 417 -8.47 45.10 3.86
C LEU A 417 -7.74 44.54 5.10
N TRP A 418 -6.46 44.23 4.96
CA TRP A 418 -5.62 43.72 6.07
C TRP A 418 -5.53 44.73 7.23
N ARG A 419 -5.22 46.00 6.93
CA ARG A 419 -5.13 47.06 7.97
C ARG A 419 -6.47 47.42 8.60
N THR A 420 -7.59 47.16 7.92
CA THR A 420 -8.94 47.34 8.49
C THR A 420 -9.32 46.15 9.38
N TYR A 421 -8.97 44.92 9.00
CA TYR A 421 -9.17 43.71 9.80
C TYR A 421 -8.57 43.82 11.21
N LEU A 422 -7.34 44.33 11.33
CA LEU A 422 -6.68 44.56 12.63
C LEU A 422 -7.48 45.50 13.55
N ARG A 423 -7.97 46.64 13.04
CA ARG A 423 -8.67 47.65 13.85
C ARG A 423 -10.02 47.18 14.40
N CYS A 424 -10.61 46.13 13.82
CA CYS A 424 -11.89 45.59 14.29
C CYS A 424 -11.74 44.52 15.39
N ARG A 425 -10.53 44.05 15.73
CA ARG A 425 -10.34 42.89 16.62
C ARG A 425 -10.04 43.23 18.09
N PHE A 426 -9.66 44.47 18.41
CA PHE A 426 -9.41 44.91 19.80
C PHE A 426 -10.01 46.29 20.08
N GLY A 427 -11.11 46.31 20.85
CA GLY A 427 -11.60 47.52 21.54
C GLY A 427 -10.78 47.79 22.81
N PRO A 428 -10.80 49.02 23.35
CA PRO A 428 -9.93 49.41 24.46
C PRO A 428 -10.38 48.85 25.81
N THR A 429 -9.45 48.15 26.47
CA THR A 429 -9.16 48.15 27.93
C THR A 429 -10.29 48.18 28.96
N HIS A 430 -10.26 47.25 29.90
CA HIS A 430 -10.25 47.62 31.33
C HIS A 430 -9.37 46.64 32.15
N PRO A 431 -8.62 47.09 33.18
CA PRO A 431 -7.62 46.27 33.87
C PRO A 431 -8.09 45.77 35.24
N ASN A 432 -7.39 44.77 35.78
CA ASN A 432 -6.85 44.70 37.15
C ASN A 432 -6.32 43.28 37.46
N PHE A 433 -5.02 43.15 37.75
CA PHE A 433 -4.46 42.53 38.98
C PHE A 433 -2.95 42.23 38.83
N GLU A 434 -2.13 43.16 39.32
CA GLU A 434 -0.77 42.91 39.77
C GLU A 434 -0.65 43.34 41.24
N THR A 435 0.46 42.93 41.88
CA THR A 435 0.95 43.20 43.24
C THR A 435 0.53 42.21 44.33
N LEU A 436 1.48 41.41 44.81
CA LEU A 436 2.37 41.81 45.91
C LEU A 436 3.57 40.85 46.04
N CYS A 437 4.65 41.34 46.66
CA CYS A 437 5.86 40.57 46.95
C CYS A 437 5.97 40.25 48.46
N ASP A 438 6.91 39.36 48.75
CA ASP A 438 7.87 39.43 49.86
C ASP A 438 7.58 38.91 51.29
N MET A 439 8.66 38.30 51.82
CA MET A 439 9.22 38.36 53.19
C MET A 439 8.92 37.31 54.30
N GLU A 440 10.02 37.03 55.01
CA GLU A 440 10.22 36.58 56.41
C GLU A 440 9.96 35.12 56.90
N THR A 441 11.07 34.38 56.94
CA THR A 441 11.62 33.58 58.06
C THR A 441 10.87 33.50 59.42
N TYR A 442 10.83 32.30 60.04
CA TYR A 442 11.52 32.04 61.33
C TYR A 442 11.75 30.53 61.64
N GLN A 443 12.35 30.21 62.80
CA GLN A 443 12.93 28.89 63.13
C GLN A 443 12.29 28.14 64.33
N SER A 444 12.44 26.80 64.29
CA SER A 444 12.93 25.92 65.39
C SER A 444 11.98 25.13 66.34
N ARG A 445 12.57 24.02 66.84
CA ARG A 445 12.22 23.12 67.98
C ARG A 445 11.09 22.11 67.72
N GLN A 446 11.29 20.79 67.84
CA GLN A 446 11.89 19.91 68.89
C GLN A 446 10.96 19.54 70.05
N SER A 447 10.60 18.25 70.14
CA SER A 447 10.66 17.43 71.37
C SER A 447 10.63 15.93 71.00
N SER A 448 10.96 15.04 71.96
CA SER A 448 11.23 13.61 71.71
C SER A 448 11.04 12.72 72.96
N SER A 449 10.33 11.59 72.81
CA SER A 449 10.35 10.39 73.69
C SER A 449 9.42 9.32 73.05
N GLN A 450 9.72 8.01 72.96
CA GLN A 450 10.04 7.02 74.01
C GLN A 450 8.89 6.82 75.02
N ASP A 451 8.49 5.61 75.44
CA ASP A 451 8.99 4.25 75.10
C ASP A 451 7.96 3.15 75.49
N ALA A 452 8.24 1.89 75.10
CA ALA A 452 7.75 0.63 75.73
C ALA A 452 6.23 0.29 75.68
N GLU A 453 5.75 -0.96 75.88
CA GLU A 453 6.25 -2.35 75.69
C GLU A 453 5.06 -3.33 75.97
N LYS A 454 5.05 -4.54 75.38
CA LYS A 454 4.51 -5.85 75.86
C LYS A 454 3.49 -6.62 74.98
N GLN A 455 3.91 -7.85 74.67
CA GLN A 455 3.15 -9.08 74.36
C GLN A 455 2.35 -9.58 75.61
N PRO A 456 1.46 -10.63 75.59
CA PRO A 456 1.70 -11.95 74.94
C PRO A 456 0.51 -12.90 74.58
N LEU A 457 0.83 -14.12 74.11
CA LEU A 457 0.05 -15.40 74.16
C LEU A 457 -1.26 -15.49 73.30
N LEU A 458 -1.75 -16.62 72.72
CA LEU A 458 -1.45 -18.08 72.63
C LEU A 458 -1.81 -18.58 71.18
N GLU A 459 -1.11 -19.55 70.54
CA GLU A 459 -1.37 -21.03 70.43
C GLU A 459 -2.81 -21.46 70.01
N THR A 460 -3.07 -22.53 69.23
CA THR A 460 -2.30 -23.58 68.47
C THR A 460 -3.12 -23.94 67.18
N TRP A 461 -2.86 -24.88 66.25
CA TRP A 461 -2.24 -26.23 66.14
C TRP A 461 -1.64 -26.40 64.69
N GLU A 462 -0.57 -27.14 64.40
CA GLU A 462 -0.37 -28.61 64.21
C GLU A 462 -1.15 -29.26 63.03
N THR A 463 -0.59 -29.67 61.87
CA THR A 463 0.59 -30.52 61.46
C THR A 463 0.25 -32.03 61.42
N PRO A 464 1.14 -33.01 61.05
CA PRO A 464 2.51 -32.96 60.49
C PRO A 464 2.75 -33.93 59.29
N ILE A 465 4.06 -34.18 59.01
CA ILE A 465 4.76 -35.40 58.49
C ILE A 465 5.62 -35.10 57.24
N GLN A 466 6.88 -35.54 57.03
CA GLN A 466 8.02 -36.11 57.82
C GLN A 466 9.27 -36.10 56.87
N ARG A 467 10.58 -36.20 57.23
CA ARG A 467 11.35 -36.22 58.50
C ARG A 467 12.84 -35.88 58.23
N SER A 468 13.54 -35.28 59.21
CA SER A 468 14.96 -35.49 59.69
C SER A 468 16.14 -35.92 58.76
N GLN A 469 17.41 -35.54 58.99
CA GLN A 469 18.09 -34.59 59.90
C GLN A 469 19.60 -34.43 59.52
N TRP A 470 20.19 -33.24 59.74
CA TRP A 470 21.38 -32.91 60.58
C TRP A 470 22.43 -34.04 60.91
N THR A 471 23.77 -33.87 60.95
CA THR A 471 24.72 -32.75 60.66
C THR A 471 26.23 -33.15 60.77
N LEU A 472 27.14 -32.23 60.35
CA LEU A 472 28.48 -31.88 60.92
C LEU A 472 29.75 -32.79 60.76
N LEU A 473 30.77 -32.17 60.13
CA LEU A 473 32.21 -32.08 60.46
C LEU A 473 33.30 -33.13 60.06
N HIS A 474 34.46 -32.53 59.74
CA HIS A 474 35.86 -33.01 59.69
C HIS A 474 36.30 -34.16 58.76
N ASP A 475 36.72 -33.73 57.55
CA ASP A 475 38.12 -33.80 57.07
C ASP A 475 38.92 -35.11 57.30
N THR A 476 39.27 -35.80 56.20
CA THR A 476 40.54 -36.55 56.13
C THR A 476 41.02 -36.83 54.70
N ARG A 477 42.21 -36.30 54.36
CA ARG A 477 43.27 -36.85 53.48
C ARG A 477 42.86 -37.57 52.17
N LEU A 478 43.16 -36.91 51.05
CA LEU A 478 43.13 -37.46 49.69
C LEU A 478 44.04 -38.68 49.49
N SER A 479 43.55 -39.68 48.73
CA SER A 479 44.36 -40.75 48.14
C SER A 479 44.86 -40.36 46.74
N THR A 480 46.07 -40.80 46.38
CA THR A 480 46.79 -40.35 45.17
C THR A 480 46.27 -40.88 43.84
N SER A 481 45.30 -41.80 43.84
CA SER A 481 44.71 -42.37 42.61
C SER A 481 43.76 -41.40 41.88
N THR A 482 43.15 -40.43 42.58
CA THR A 482 42.14 -39.54 41.99
C THR A 482 42.77 -38.46 41.10
N MET A 483 43.95 -37.94 41.44
CA MET A 483 44.59 -36.86 40.68
C MET A 483 44.95 -37.27 39.24
N PHE A 484 45.33 -38.52 39.01
CA PHE A 484 45.60 -39.03 37.65
C PHE A 484 44.35 -39.17 36.76
N ARG A 485 43.14 -39.13 37.33
CA ARG A 485 41.89 -39.09 36.56
C ARG A 485 41.44 -37.65 36.27
N LEU A 486 41.53 -36.74 37.24
CA LEU A 486 41.26 -35.31 36.96
C LEU A 486 42.27 -34.73 35.97
N ALA A 487 43.57 -35.03 36.11
CA ALA A 487 44.60 -34.53 35.20
C ALA A 487 44.38 -34.99 33.75
N LYS A 488 43.87 -36.21 33.52
CA LYS A 488 43.51 -36.65 32.17
C LYS A 488 42.28 -35.93 31.63
N PHE A 489 41.28 -35.64 32.46
CA PHE A 489 40.12 -34.86 32.05
C PHE A 489 40.47 -33.41 31.74
N THR A 490 41.28 -32.73 32.56
CA THR A 490 41.71 -31.35 32.28
C THR A 490 42.66 -31.26 31.09
N VAL A 491 43.55 -32.25 30.87
CA VAL A 491 44.37 -32.28 29.65
C VAL A 491 43.50 -32.56 28.41
N LEU A 492 42.52 -33.47 28.45
CA LEU A 492 41.63 -33.67 27.30
C LEU A 492 40.76 -32.44 27.03
N SER A 493 40.17 -31.81 28.05
CA SER A 493 39.30 -30.64 27.84
C SER A 493 40.09 -29.41 27.42
N THR A 494 41.32 -29.19 27.94
CA THR A 494 42.18 -28.10 27.44
C THR A 494 42.68 -28.37 26.03
N LEU A 495 43.00 -29.62 25.66
CA LEU A 495 43.37 -29.96 24.27
C LEU A 495 42.18 -29.80 23.31
N LEU A 496 40.97 -30.16 23.74
CA LEU A 496 39.76 -29.96 22.94
C LEU A 496 39.45 -28.46 22.77
N LEU A 497 39.60 -27.67 23.84
CA LEU A 497 39.46 -26.21 23.80
C LEU A 497 40.52 -25.54 22.92
N THR A 498 41.78 -25.99 22.90
CA THR A 498 42.78 -25.44 21.99
C THR A 498 42.60 -25.90 20.54
N ILE A 499 42.15 -27.14 20.29
CA ILE A 499 41.75 -27.57 18.94
C ILE A 499 40.58 -26.72 18.44
N ILE A 500 39.59 -26.44 19.29
CA ILE A 500 38.48 -25.53 18.99
C ILE A 500 39.01 -24.11 18.71
N THR A 501 39.81 -23.49 19.59
CA THR A 501 40.28 -22.11 19.36
C THR A 501 41.33 -21.94 18.25
N ILE A 502 42.01 -23.01 17.84
CA ILE A 502 42.95 -23.00 16.70
C ILE A 502 42.22 -23.22 15.35
N HIS A 503 41.05 -23.87 15.33
CA HIS A 503 40.27 -24.08 14.11
C HIS A 503 39.05 -23.16 13.94
N LEU A 504 38.55 -22.51 15.01
CA LEU A 504 37.50 -21.48 14.91
C LEU A 504 37.84 -20.19 14.12
N PRO A 505 39.11 -19.76 13.93
CA PRO A 505 39.41 -18.60 13.07
C PRO A 505 38.95 -18.76 11.61
N SER A 506 38.56 -19.96 11.19
CA SER A 506 38.07 -20.26 9.84
C SER A 506 36.56 -20.55 9.77
N VAL A 507 35.82 -20.43 10.88
CA VAL A 507 34.39 -20.84 10.97
C VAL A 507 33.51 -19.77 11.67
N LEU A 508 34.10 -18.67 12.15
CA LEU A 508 33.38 -17.53 12.74
C LEU A 508 33.45 -16.23 11.90
N THR A 509 33.93 -16.30 10.66
CA THR A 509 33.61 -15.31 9.64
C THR A 509 32.11 -15.39 9.36
N SER A 510 31.38 -14.31 9.66
CA SER A 510 29.92 -14.27 9.48
C SER A 510 29.53 -14.48 7.99
N PRO A 511 28.35 -15.05 7.67
CA PRO A 511 27.94 -15.27 6.28
C PRO A 511 27.96 -14.03 5.39
N LEU A 512 27.89 -12.83 5.97
CA LEU A 512 28.00 -11.55 5.26
C LEU A 512 29.34 -11.39 4.52
N GLU A 513 30.46 -11.93 5.02
CA GLU A 513 31.79 -11.69 4.41
C GLU A 513 32.02 -12.47 3.10
N PHE A 514 31.22 -13.50 2.82
CA PHE A 514 31.19 -14.10 1.47
C PHE A 514 30.23 -13.34 0.54
N ALA A 515 29.13 -12.80 1.07
CA ALA A 515 28.17 -12.00 0.31
C ALA A 515 28.75 -10.65 -0.16
N THR A 516 29.60 -9.99 0.63
CA THR A 516 30.27 -8.73 0.23
C THR A 516 31.08 -8.87 -1.05
N SER A 517 31.66 -10.05 -1.32
CA SER A 517 32.40 -10.34 -2.58
C SER A 517 31.51 -10.46 -3.83
N ARG A 518 30.19 -10.52 -3.68
CA ARG A 518 29.20 -10.44 -4.78
C ARG A 518 28.46 -9.09 -4.82
N PHE A 519 28.22 -8.46 -3.67
CA PHE A 519 27.61 -7.12 -3.58
C PHE A 519 28.36 -6.06 -4.41
N ASP A 520 29.69 -6.19 -4.52
CA ASP A 520 30.56 -5.31 -5.31
C ASP A 520 30.37 -5.46 -6.84
N ARG A 521 29.34 -6.19 -7.30
CA ARG A 521 28.95 -6.32 -8.72
C ARG A 521 27.48 -5.98 -9.03
N THR A 522 26.63 -5.75 -8.02
CA THR A 522 25.27 -5.22 -8.22
C THR A 522 25.17 -3.71 -7.95
N SER A 523 26.24 -3.11 -7.42
CA SER A 523 26.40 -1.67 -7.24
C SER A 523 26.59 -0.87 -8.54
N GLU A 524 26.96 -1.53 -9.65
CA GLU A 524 27.16 -0.89 -10.97
C GLU A 524 25.90 -0.86 -11.85
N LEU A 525 24.80 -1.51 -11.46
CA LEU A 525 23.57 -1.55 -12.25
C LEU A 525 22.74 -0.27 -12.08
N GLU A 526 22.33 0.32 -13.21
CA GLU A 526 21.42 1.46 -13.26
C GLU A 526 20.01 1.09 -12.74
N GLU A 527 19.28 2.09 -12.25
CA GLU A 527 17.91 1.99 -11.72
C GLU A 527 16.95 1.33 -12.72
N GLY A 528 16.21 0.31 -12.27
CA GLY A 528 15.24 -0.44 -13.07
C GLY A 528 15.83 -1.59 -13.91
N LYS A 529 17.07 -2.02 -13.63
CA LYS A 529 17.80 -3.10 -14.35
C LYS A 529 18.24 -4.28 -13.48
N ARG A 530 17.96 -4.27 -12.17
CA ARG A 530 18.29 -5.35 -11.22
C ARG A 530 17.26 -6.48 -11.27
N GLY A 531 15.99 -6.15 -11.44
CA GLY A 531 14.91 -7.11 -11.59
C GLY A 531 13.52 -6.48 -11.53
N ALA A 532 12.51 -7.32 -11.64
CA ALA A 532 11.11 -6.93 -11.52
C ALA A 532 10.23 -8.08 -11.02
N VAL A 533 9.12 -7.72 -10.39
CA VAL A 533 8.07 -8.63 -9.93
C VAL A 533 6.71 -8.00 -10.29
N ALA A 534 5.75 -8.83 -10.70
CA ALA A 534 4.37 -8.44 -10.95
C ALA A 534 3.42 -9.53 -10.43
N SER A 535 2.44 -9.15 -9.61
CA SER A 535 1.53 -10.09 -8.95
C SER A 535 0.20 -9.45 -8.55
N GLU A 536 -0.76 -10.30 -8.18
CA GLU A 536 -2.12 -9.88 -7.84
C GLU A 536 -2.22 -8.94 -6.61
N SER A 537 -1.13 -8.61 -5.91
CA SER A 537 -1.09 -7.39 -5.11
C SER A 537 0.22 -6.58 -5.25
N ALA A 538 0.09 -5.26 -5.37
CA ALA A 538 1.19 -4.30 -5.52
C ALA A 538 2.16 -4.35 -4.35
N ILE A 539 1.62 -4.60 -3.16
CA ILE A 539 2.34 -4.87 -1.91
C ILE A 539 3.37 -5.98 -2.11
N CYS A 540 2.94 -7.07 -2.74
CA CYS A 540 3.76 -8.27 -2.90
C CYS A 540 4.95 -7.97 -3.80
N SER A 541 4.66 -7.42 -4.98
CA SER A 541 5.65 -7.13 -5.98
C SER A 541 6.73 -6.13 -5.50
N ARG A 542 6.38 -5.16 -4.63
CA ARG A 542 7.38 -4.30 -3.98
C ARG A 542 8.36 -5.12 -3.14
N HIS A 543 7.85 -5.96 -2.26
CA HIS A 543 8.68 -6.76 -1.38
C HIS A 543 9.48 -7.85 -2.11
N GLY A 544 8.95 -8.38 -3.23
CA GLY A 544 9.72 -9.19 -4.17
C GLY A 544 10.87 -8.41 -4.81
N THR A 545 10.68 -7.13 -5.14
CA THR A 545 11.79 -6.26 -5.57
C THR A 545 12.74 -5.85 -4.45
N ASP A 546 12.30 -5.78 -3.19
CA ASP A 546 13.17 -5.54 -2.03
C ASP A 546 14.10 -6.74 -1.75
N ILE A 547 13.59 -7.96 -1.90
CA ILE A 547 14.40 -9.19 -1.90
C ILE A 547 15.52 -9.11 -2.95
N ILE A 548 15.21 -8.66 -4.17
CA ILE A 548 16.19 -8.45 -5.23
C ILE A 548 17.20 -7.35 -4.84
N ASN A 549 16.74 -6.25 -4.25
CA ASN A 549 17.61 -5.15 -3.79
C ASN A 549 18.60 -5.55 -2.67
N ILE A 550 18.24 -6.47 -1.79
CA ILE A 550 19.18 -6.99 -0.76
C ILE A 550 20.08 -8.12 -1.26
N GLY A 551 20.08 -8.42 -2.57
CA GLY A 551 20.95 -9.41 -3.20
C GLY A 551 20.36 -10.82 -3.34
N GLY A 552 19.05 -10.96 -3.17
CA GLY A 552 18.30 -12.12 -3.66
C GLY A 552 18.08 -12.07 -5.18
N ASN A 553 17.47 -13.10 -5.72
CA ASN A 553 17.17 -13.25 -7.15
C ASN A 553 15.67 -13.53 -7.39
N ALA A 554 15.27 -13.79 -8.64
CA ALA A 554 13.86 -14.05 -8.98
C ALA A 554 13.27 -15.27 -8.26
N ALA A 555 14.08 -16.28 -7.90
CA ALA A 555 13.63 -17.42 -7.11
C ALA A 555 13.46 -17.06 -5.63
N ASP A 556 14.38 -16.30 -5.03
CA ASP A 556 14.15 -15.74 -3.69
C ASP A 556 12.90 -14.85 -3.67
N ALA A 557 12.70 -14.04 -4.71
CA ALA A 557 11.56 -13.13 -4.83
C ALA A 557 10.23 -13.89 -4.94
N VAL A 558 10.12 -14.93 -5.79
CA VAL A 558 8.90 -15.76 -5.89
C VAL A 558 8.71 -16.63 -4.65
N SER A 559 9.76 -17.18 -4.07
CA SER A 559 9.66 -17.89 -2.79
C SER A 559 9.22 -16.94 -1.66
N ASN A 560 9.60 -15.65 -1.69
CA ASN A 560 9.05 -14.67 -0.77
C ASN A 560 7.61 -14.32 -1.14
N ASP A 561 7.26 -14.08 -2.41
CA ASP A 561 5.90 -13.72 -2.87
C ASP A 561 4.85 -14.81 -2.55
N LEU A 562 5.30 -16.05 -2.35
CA LEU A 562 4.47 -17.19 -1.96
C LEU A 562 4.63 -17.63 -0.49
N ALA A 563 5.80 -17.47 0.14
CA ALA A 563 5.98 -17.78 1.57
C ALA A 563 5.66 -16.61 2.51
N ASP A 564 5.53 -15.39 1.97
CA ASP A 564 5.13 -14.08 2.52
C ASP A 564 6.25 -13.09 2.99
N LEU A 565 6.00 -11.77 2.88
CA LEU A 565 6.83 -10.74 2.20
C LEU A 565 7.29 -9.51 3.03
N SER A 566 8.47 -8.93 2.68
CA SER A 566 9.27 -7.82 3.32
C SER A 566 10.53 -8.18 4.14
N VAL A 567 11.70 -8.38 3.52
CA VAL A 567 12.98 -8.43 4.29
C VAL A 567 13.53 -7.02 4.48
N VAL A 568 13.55 -6.58 5.74
CA VAL A 568 14.03 -5.27 6.17
C VAL A 568 15.48 -5.00 5.76
N ARG A 569 15.72 -3.94 4.96
CA ARG A 569 16.90 -3.07 5.16
C ARG A 569 16.87 -1.62 4.65
N HIS A 570 15.74 -0.93 4.83
CA HIS A 570 15.75 0.52 5.00
C HIS A 570 14.78 0.90 6.14
N PRO A 571 15.24 1.51 7.27
CA PRO A 571 14.37 1.97 8.37
C PRO A 571 13.58 3.24 7.99
N ALA A 572 12.93 3.20 6.84
CA ALA A 572 12.56 4.36 6.06
C ALA A 572 11.37 4.09 5.12
N ASP A 573 10.35 3.36 5.59
CA ASP A 573 8.93 3.55 5.19
C ASP A 573 7.98 2.72 6.07
N SER A 574 7.98 3.00 7.37
CA SER A 574 7.07 2.43 8.37
C SER A 574 5.63 2.97 8.27
N ASN A 575 4.99 2.72 7.13
CA ASN A 575 3.53 2.82 6.96
C ASN A 575 2.99 1.94 5.79
N LEU A 576 3.77 0.97 5.32
CA LEU A 576 3.28 -0.22 4.62
C LEU A 576 3.64 -1.42 5.50
N SER A 577 2.63 -2.02 6.15
CA SER A 577 2.77 -3.21 7.01
C SER A 577 2.17 -4.41 6.29
N ASP A 578 2.75 -4.72 5.14
CA ASP A 578 2.00 -5.14 3.96
C ASP A 578 2.63 -6.43 3.35
N GLY A 579 1.93 -7.56 3.25
CA GLY A 579 2.54 -8.80 2.71
C GLY A 579 1.57 -9.89 2.20
N CYS A 580 2.04 -10.68 1.24
CA CYS A 580 1.27 -11.55 0.35
C CYS A 580 1.94 -12.91 0.10
N ASN A 581 1.36 -13.84 -0.66
CA ASN A 581 -0.04 -13.93 -1.07
C ASN A 581 -0.86 -14.73 -0.05
N ASN A 582 -0.20 -15.57 0.75
CA ASN A 582 -0.88 -16.48 1.65
C ASN A 582 -1.42 -15.80 2.92
N ALA A 583 -0.99 -14.56 3.19
CA ALA A 583 -1.66 -13.61 4.08
C ALA A 583 -2.69 -12.75 3.32
N LEU A 584 -2.28 -11.80 2.47
CA LEU A 584 -3.18 -10.84 1.78
C LEU A 584 -4.28 -11.45 0.90
N ARG A 585 -3.93 -12.50 0.14
CA ARG A 585 -4.76 -13.14 -0.90
C ARG A 585 -5.12 -14.59 -0.56
N MET A 586 -5.22 -14.88 0.74
CA MET A 586 -5.61 -16.16 1.34
C MET A 586 -6.97 -16.74 0.90
N TYR A 587 -7.72 -15.98 0.12
CA TYR A 587 -8.97 -16.40 -0.52
C TYR A 587 -8.74 -17.09 -1.87
N HIS A 588 -7.58 -16.91 -2.51
CA HIS A 588 -7.21 -17.55 -3.77
C HIS A 588 -6.03 -18.52 -3.63
N SER A 589 -5.06 -18.25 -2.76
CA SER A 589 -3.82 -19.04 -2.64
C SER A 589 -3.37 -19.21 -1.18
N GLY A 590 -2.63 -20.28 -0.88
CA GLY A 590 -2.23 -20.63 0.48
C GLY A 590 -1.24 -21.79 0.53
N ILE A 591 -0.43 -21.87 1.60
CA ILE A 591 0.42 -23.06 1.85
C ILE A 591 -0.40 -24.36 2.02
N GLY A 592 -1.72 -24.25 2.25
CA GLY A 592 -2.68 -25.35 2.23
C GLY A 592 -3.23 -25.72 0.83
N GLY A 593 -2.60 -25.24 -0.24
CA GLY A 593 -2.93 -25.58 -1.64
C GLY A 593 -1.69 -25.94 -2.47
N GLY A 594 -1.63 -25.52 -3.74
CA GLY A 594 -0.58 -25.91 -4.68
C GLY A 594 -0.70 -25.26 -6.06
N GLY A 595 0.03 -25.76 -7.07
CA GLY A 595 0.09 -25.13 -8.38
C GLY A 595 1.28 -25.52 -9.26
N PHE A 596 1.71 -24.58 -10.12
CA PHE A 596 2.71 -24.80 -11.17
C PHE A 596 3.66 -23.61 -11.35
N MET A 597 4.95 -23.88 -11.58
CA MET A 597 5.95 -22.90 -12.00
C MET A 597 6.57 -23.31 -13.32
N LEU A 598 6.79 -22.32 -14.19
CA LEU A 598 7.80 -22.41 -15.25
C LEU A 598 9.00 -21.55 -14.86
N VAL A 599 10.17 -22.16 -14.75
CA VAL A 599 11.45 -21.49 -14.48
C VAL A 599 12.29 -21.52 -15.75
N LYS A 600 12.83 -20.36 -16.16
CA LYS A 600 13.90 -20.23 -17.16
C LYS A 600 15.19 -19.85 -16.45
N THR A 601 16.25 -20.64 -16.59
CA THR A 601 17.57 -20.34 -15.99
C THR A 601 18.37 -19.31 -16.80
N PRO A 602 19.38 -18.63 -16.22
CA PRO A 602 20.29 -17.73 -16.93
C PRO A 602 20.92 -18.35 -18.19
N GLU A 603 21.26 -19.63 -18.12
CA GLU A 603 21.87 -20.43 -19.21
C GLU A 603 20.89 -20.74 -20.35
N GLY A 604 19.60 -20.40 -20.21
CA GLY A 604 18.56 -20.63 -21.20
C GLY A 604 17.92 -22.02 -21.16
N SER A 605 18.17 -22.81 -20.10
CA SER A 605 17.39 -24.02 -19.86
C SER A 605 16.07 -23.70 -19.16
N PHE A 606 15.08 -24.58 -19.28
CA PHE A 606 13.76 -24.42 -18.66
C PHE A 606 13.42 -25.63 -17.79
N GLU A 607 12.62 -25.39 -16.75
CA GLU A 607 12.05 -26.44 -15.90
C GLU A 607 10.58 -26.14 -15.57
N ALA A 608 9.74 -27.16 -15.71
CA ALA A 608 8.34 -27.14 -15.28
C ALA A 608 8.21 -27.86 -13.93
N ILE A 609 7.96 -27.09 -12.86
CA ILE A 609 7.77 -27.61 -11.51
C ILE A 609 6.26 -27.75 -11.26
N ASP A 610 5.80 -28.98 -11.11
CA ASP A 610 4.44 -29.35 -10.75
C ASP A 610 4.38 -29.66 -9.24
N PHE A 611 3.86 -28.68 -8.51
CA PHE A 611 3.53 -28.78 -7.09
C PHE A 611 2.01 -28.77 -6.90
N ARG A 612 1.27 -29.32 -7.87
CA ARG A 612 -0.18 -29.53 -7.79
C ARG A 612 -0.50 -30.54 -6.70
N GLU A 613 -1.59 -30.32 -6.00
CA GLU A 613 -2.06 -31.20 -4.95
C GLU A 613 -2.41 -32.60 -5.48
N THR A 614 -2.17 -33.61 -4.65
CA THR A 614 -2.52 -35.01 -4.97
C THR A 614 -3.74 -35.46 -4.17
N ALA A 615 -4.63 -36.23 -4.77
CA ALA A 615 -5.70 -36.90 -4.05
C ALA A 615 -5.13 -37.83 -2.95
N PRO A 616 -5.68 -37.84 -1.71
CA PRO A 616 -5.21 -38.72 -0.65
C PRO A 616 -5.25 -40.20 -1.03
N ALA A 617 -4.45 -41.04 -0.36
CA ALA A 617 -4.38 -42.48 -0.60
C ALA A 617 -5.72 -43.22 -0.41
N ALA A 618 -6.63 -42.63 0.37
CA ALA A 618 -7.98 -43.11 0.61
C ALA A 618 -9.04 -42.58 -0.38
N ALA A 619 -8.66 -41.76 -1.38
CA ALA A 619 -9.57 -41.27 -2.42
C ALA A 619 -9.87 -42.36 -3.47
N PHE A 620 -11.08 -42.38 -4.01
CA PHE A 620 -11.52 -43.37 -4.99
C PHE A 620 -12.49 -42.77 -6.01
N GLN A 621 -12.64 -43.44 -7.16
CA GLN A 621 -13.29 -42.87 -8.35
C GLN A 621 -14.70 -42.31 -8.06
N ASP A 622 -15.52 -43.10 -7.38
CA ASP A 622 -16.94 -42.89 -7.18
C ASP A 622 -17.28 -42.12 -5.87
N MET A 623 -16.26 -41.58 -5.16
CA MET A 623 -16.43 -41.01 -3.81
C MET A 623 -17.39 -39.82 -3.72
N PHE A 624 -17.68 -39.14 -4.84
CA PHE A 624 -18.61 -38.00 -4.91
C PHE A 624 -19.88 -38.27 -5.73
N GLU A 625 -20.09 -39.46 -6.32
CA GLU A 625 -21.28 -39.72 -7.18
C GLU A 625 -22.61 -39.51 -6.44
N ASN A 626 -22.62 -39.73 -5.13
CA ASN A 626 -23.80 -39.57 -4.28
C ASN A 626 -23.90 -38.17 -3.63
N ASN A 627 -22.86 -37.35 -3.71
CA ASN A 627 -22.83 -35.98 -3.18
C ASN A 627 -21.66 -35.17 -3.78
N THR A 628 -21.93 -34.39 -4.82
CA THR A 628 -20.93 -33.52 -5.46
C THR A 628 -20.53 -32.31 -4.60
N GLU A 629 -21.40 -31.84 -3.69
CA GLU A 629 -21.08 -30.70 -2.79
C GLU A 629 -19.94 -31.02 -1.80
N ALA A 630 -19.61 -32.30 -1.61
CA ALA A 630 -18.48 -32.76 -0.81
C ALA A 630 -17.12 -32.68 -1.53
N ALA A 631 -17.10 -32.46 -2.85
CA ALA A 631 -15.89 -32.11 -3.60
C ALA A 631 -15.55 -30.61 -3.43
N VAL A 632 -16.60 -29.78 -3.28
CA VAL A 632 -16.52 -28.32 -3.07
C VAL A 632 -16.15 -27.94 -1.63
N SER A 633 -16.63 -28.66 -0.62
CA SER A 633 -16.56 -28.21 0.77
C SER A 633 -16.41 -29.31 1.83
N GLY A 634 -15.80 -28.95 2.96
CA GLY A 634 -15.44 -29.89 4.02
C GLY A 634 -14.14 -30.66 3.73
N GLY A 635 -13.71 -31.52 4.65
CA GLY A 635 -12.41 -32.17 4.58
C GLY A 635 -12.24 -33.22 3.48
N LEU A 636 -13.32 -33.66 2.82
CA LEU A 636 -13.23 -34.53 1.63
C LEU A 636 -12.78 -33.76 0.38
N ALA A 637 -13.02 -32.45 0.35
CA ALA A 637 -12.61 -31.57 -0.73
C ALA A 637 -11.09 -31.34 -0.78
N SER A 638 -10.41 -31.48 0.37
CA SER A 638 -8.99 -31.13 0.51
C SER A 638 -8.06 -32.23 0.01
N ALA A 639 -7.38 -31.92 -1.10
CA ALA A 639 -6.23 -32.66 -1.60
C ALA A 639 -4.96 -32.30 -0.81
N VAL A 640 -3.90 -33.12 -0.94
CA VAL A 640 -2.65 -32.99 -0.18
C VAL A 640 -1.86 -31.76 -0.63
N PRO A 641 -1.61 -30.75 0.22
CA PRO A 641 -1.03 -29.47 -0.21
C PRO A 641 0.40 -29.57 -0.75
N GLY A 642 0.63 -29.05 -1.96
CA GLY A 642 1.94 -29.07 -2.62
C GLY A 642 2.76 -27.79 -2.51
N GLU A 643 2.13 -26.64 -2.25
CA GLU A 643 2.72 -25.29 -2.27
C GLU A 643 4.10 -25.24 -1.60
N LEU A 644 4.19 -25.60 -0.33
CA LEU A 644 5.44 -25.43 0.43
C LEU A 644 6.56 -26.39 0.00
N ARG A 645 6.25 -27.57 -0.59
CA ARG A 645 7.27 -28.37 -1.29
C ARG A 645 7.72 -27.70 -2.58
N GLY A 646 6.83 -27.05 -3.33
CA GLY A 646 7.16 -26.23 -4.49
C GLY A 646 8.15 -25.13 -4.14
N LEU A 647 7.84 -24.33 -3.11
CA LEU A 647 8.70 -23.24 -2.63
C LEU A 647 10.05 -23.74 -2.10
N GLY A 648 10.03 -24.83 -1.30
CA GLY A 648 11.25 -25.44 -0.79
C GLY A 648 12.16 -25.97 -1.90
N TYR A 649 11.59 -26.59 -2.94
CA TYR A 649 12.34 -27.04 -4.11
C TYR A 649 12.92 -25.86 -4.89
N LEU A 650 12.09 -24.87 -5.22
CA LEU A 650 12.51 -23.67 -5.96
C LEU A 650 13.67 -22.95 -5.25
N HIS A 651 13.50 -22.66 -3.96
CA HIS A 651 14.50 -21.97 -3.17
C HIS A 651 15.79 -22.78 -2.99
N SER A 652 15.70 -24.07 -2.66
CA SER A 652 16.89 -24.92 -2.45
C SER A 652 17.76 -25.12 -3.70
N LYS A 653 17.18 -24.92 -4.89
CA LYS A 653 17.85 -25.10 -6.19
C LYS A 653 18.27 -23.79 -6.85
N TYR A 654 17.48 -22.73 -6.71
CA TYR A 654 17.67 -21.47 -7.42
C TYR A 654 17.85 -20.25 -6.52
N GLY A 655 17.51 -20.31 -5.23
CA GLY A 655 17.63 -19.19 -4.29
C GLY A 655 19.09 -18.80 -3.98
N SER A 656 19.29 -17.52 -3.64
CA SER A 656 20.57 -16.94 -3.24
C SER A 656 20.61 -16.47 -1.77
N LEU A 657 19.45 -16.30 -1.12
CA LEU A 657 19.35 -15.92 0.29
C LEU A 657 19.15 -17.14 1.20
N PRO A 658 19.25 -17.01 2.54
CA PRO A 658 18.81 -18.05 3.47
C PRO A 658 17.27 -18.16 3.48
N TRP A 659 16.74 -19.40 3.53
CA TRP A 659 15.29 -19.65 3.63
C TRP A 659 14.63 -18.87 4.78
N SER A 660 15.27 -18.81 5.94
CA SER A 660 14.74 -18.04 7.08
C SER A 660 14.64 -16.55 6.78
N ALA A 661 15.51 -15.96 5.94
CA ALA A 661 15.32 -14.60 5.44
C ALA A 661 14.15 -14.53 4.47
N VAL A 662 14.00 -15.50 3.57
CA VAL A 662 12.89 -15.57 2.58
C VAL A 662 11.51 -15.87 3.21
N VAL A 663 11.43 -16.21 4.51
CA VAL A 663 10.16 -16.44 5.25
C VAL A 663 9.99 -15.56 6.50
N GLN A 664 11.07 -14.95 7.03
CA GLN A 664 10.99 -13.90 8.08
C GLN A 664 9.88 -12.86 7.87
N PRO A 665 9.57 -12.40 6.65
CA PRO A 665 8.66 -11.30 6.48
C PRO A 665 7.19 -11.64 6.65
N ALA A 666 6.81 -12.83 6.17
CA ALA A 666 5.50 -13.43 6.36
C ALA A 666 5.05 -13.40 7.82
N ILE A 667 6.01 -13.74 8.67
CA ILE A 667 5.88 -13.79 10.11
C ILE A 667 5.64 -12.40 10.67
N GLN A 668 6.20 -11.35 10.07
CA GLN A 668 5.94 -9.97 10.46
C GLN A 668 4.55 -9.51 10.00
N THR A 669 4.24 -9.58 8.70
CA THR A 669 2.95 -9.17 8.13
C THR A 669 1.77 -9.87 8.81
N ALA A 670 1.79 -11.20 8.91
CA ALA A 670 0.69 -11.94 9.53
C ALA A 670 0.56 -11.70 11.05
N ARG A 671 1.59 -11.17 11.71
CA ARG A 671 1.64 -10.89 13.16
C ARG A 671 1.20 -9.47 13.51
N GLU A 672 1.71 -8.49 12.76
CA GLU A 672 1.50 -7.07 12.97
C GLU A 672 0.21 -6.61 12.29
N GLY A 673 -0.05 -7.13 11.08
CA GLY A 673 -1.27 -6.92 10.30
C GLY A 673 -1.15 -5.85 9.23
N TRP A 674 -2.08 -5.87 8.29
CA TRP A 674 -2.14 -4.97 7.13
C TRP A 674 -3.53 -4.32 7.02
N PRO A 675 -3.65 -3.16 6.35
CA PRO A 675 -4.96 -2.54 6.08
C PRO A 675 -5.75 -3.38 5.06
N VAL A 676 -7.01 -3.68 5.38
CA VAL A 676 -7.90 -4.45 4.51
C VAL A 676 -8.20 -3.66 3.23
N GLY A 677 -7.70 -4.20 2.11
CA GLY A 677 -7.87 -3.65 0.75
C GLY A 677 -9.28 -3.82 0.17
N GLN A 678 -9.51 -3.22 -0.99
CA GLN A 678 -10.84 -3.21 -1.61
C GLN A 678 -11.19 -4.58 -2.23
N ASP A 679 -10.20 -5.32 -2.74
CA ASP A 679 -10.45 -6.64 -3.30
C ASP A 679 -10.69 -7.68 -2.20
N LEU A 680 -10.00 -7.60 -1.05
CA LEU A 680 -10.28 -8.49 0.08
C LEU A 680 -11.75 -8.39 0.55
N VAL A 681 -12.33 -7.18 0.62
CA VAL A 681 -13.77 -7.00 0.94
C VAL A 681 -14.69 -7.53 -0.16
N ARG A 682 -14.30 -7.38 -1.44
CA ARG A 682 -15.01 -7.95 -2.60
C ARG A 682 -15.06 -9.48 -2.53
N TYR A 683 -13.93 -10.14 -2.26
CA TYR A 683 -13.83 -11.60 -2.20
C TYR A 683 -14.44 -12.19 -0.92
N MET A 684 -14.32 -11.55 0.24
CA MET A 684 -15.08 -11.93 1.46
C MET A 684 -16.60 -11.91 1.21
N LYS A 685 -17.10 -10.88 0.50
CA LYS A 685 -18.52 -10.81 0.13
C LYS A 685 -18.90 -11.91 -0.87
N ALA A 686 -18.06 -12.17 -1.88
CA ALA A 686 -18.34 -13.17 -2.90
C ALA A 686 -18.36 -14.62 -2.34
N ALA A 687 -17.44 -14.96 -1.44
CA ALA A 687 -17.34 -16.30 -0.84
C ALA A 687 -18.54 -16.70 0.04
N VAL A 688 -19.21 -15.71 0.62
CA VAL A 688 -20.39 -15.88 1.47
C VAL A 688 -21.68 -15.78 0.65
N GLY A 689 -21.73 -14.88 -0.34
CA GLY A 689 -22.90 -14.69 -1.20
C GLY A 689 -24.16 -14.34 -0.39
N ASP A 690 -25.27 -15.03 -0.70
CA ASP A 690 -26.53 -14.97 0.04
C ASP A 690 -26.64 -16.07 1.14
N GLY A 691 -25.55 -16.77 1.45
CA GLY A 691 -25.49 -17.90 2.40
C GLY A 691 -25.22 -17.49 3.85
N GLU A 692 -24.87 -18.48 4.68
CA GLU A 692 -24.42 -18.23 6.06
C GLU A 692 -23.01 -17.61 6.07
N ASP A 693 -22.84 -16.57 6.88
CA ASP A 693 -21.59 -15.81 6.96
C ASP A 693 -20.53 -16.53 7.82
N PHE A 694 -19.98 -17.63 7.31
CA PHE A 694 -18.97 -18.43 8.01
C PHE A 694 -17.77 -17.59 8.50
N LEU A 695 -17.40 -16.52 7.77
CA LEU A 695 -16.34 -15.58 8.14
C LEU A 695 -16.61 -14.81 9.44
N SER A 696 -17.87 -14.71 9.90
CA SER A 696 -18.23 -14.10 11.19
C SER A 696 -18.95 -15.04 12.17
N GLN A 697 -19.53 -16.15 11.69
CA GLN A 697 -20.28 -17.10 12.53
C GLN A 697 -19.44 -18.30 13.01
N ASP A 698 -18.44 -18.76 12.24
CA ASP A 698 -17.51 -19.79 12.72
C ASP A 698 -16.44 -19.12 13.60
N PRO A 699 -16.29 -19.51 14.89
CA PRO A 699 -15.28 -18.94 15.78
C PRO A 699 -13.84 -19.05 15.26
N THR A 700 -13.56 -20.06 14.43
CA THR A 700 -12.24 -20.29 13.80
C THR A 700 -11.93 -19.17 12.82
N TRP A 701 -12.88 -18.85 11.93
CA TRP A 701 -12.74 -17.80 10.93
C TRP A 701 -12.87 -16.41 11.54
N ALA A 702 -13.82 -16.21 12.45
CA ALA A 702 -14.10 -14.92 13.09
C ALA A 702 -12.89 -14.34 13.84
N LEU A 703 -11.98 -15.18 14.36
CA LEU A 703 -10.73 -14.71 15.00
C LEU A 703 -9.84 -13.86 14.10
N ASP A 704 -9.82 -14.14 12.79
CA ASP A 704 -9.02 -13.38 11.81
C ASP A 704 -9.90 -12.37 11.03
N PHE A 705 -11.11 -12.77 10.64
CA PHE A 705 -11.96 -12.02 9.70
C PHE A 705 -13.06 -11.18 10.32
N ALA A 706 -13.42 -11.43 11.59
CA ALA A 706 -14.47 -10.70 12.30
C ALA A 706 -14.20 -10.52 13.82
N PRO A 707 -12.98 -10.11 14.24
CA PRO A 707 -12.57 -10.15 15.66
C PRO A 707 -13.42 -9.26 16.59
N ASN A 708 -14.12 -8.27 16.03
CA ASN A 708 -15.03 -7.38 16.77
C ASN A 708 -16.51 -7.81 16.68
N GLY A 709 -16.81 -9.04 16.21
CA GLY A 709 -18.18 -9.56 16.03
C GLY A 709 -18.86 -9.14 14.71
N THR A 710 -18.14 -8.43 13.84
CA THR A 710 -18.55 -8.08 12.47
C THR A 710 -17.35 -8.23 11.54
N ARG A 711 -17.57 -8.64 10.29
CA ARG A 711 -16.47 -8.74 9.30
C ARG A 711 -15.73 -7.42 9.14
N LEU A 712 -14.41 -7.50 8.97
CA LEU A 712 -13.54 -6.34 8.70
C LEU A 712 -13.93 -5.64 7.39
N GLY A 713 -13.91 -4.31 7.39
CA GLY A 713 -14.18 -3.44 6.25
C GLY A 713 -12.90 -2.80 5.69
N VAL A 714 -13.04 -2.03 4.61
CA VAL A 714 -11.90 -1.36 3.95
C VAL A 714 -11.22 -0.41 4.93
N GLY A 715 -9.91 -0.59 5.14
CA GLY A 715 -9.10 0.21 6.06
C GLY A 715 -9.09 -0.24 7.52
N ASP A 716 -9.85 -1.28 7.90
CA ASP A 716 -9.61 -1.99 9.17
C ASP A 716 -8.29 -2.78 9.09
N THR A 717 -7.62 -3.03 10.22
CA THR A 717 -6.41 -3.88 10.25
C THR A 717 -6.80 -5.35 10.46
N ILE A 718 -6.39 -6.23 9.54
CA ILE A 718 -6.47 -7.70 9.71
C ILE A 718 -5.15 -8.23 10.26
N THR A 719 -5.19 -9.22 11.17
CA THR A 719 -4.01 -9.94 11.67
C THR A 719 -4.27 -11.43 11.66
N ARG A 720 -3.27 -12.26 11.33
CA ARG A 720 -3.38 -13.73 11.29
C ARG A 720 -2.30 -14.37 12.16
N LYS A 721 -2.32 -14.05 13.45
CA LYS A 721 -1.22 -14.31 14.40
C LYS A 721 -0.85 -15.78 14.58
N ARG A 722 -1.81 -16.70 14.41
CA ARG A 722 -1.55 -18.16 14.36
C ARG A 722 -0.83 -18.60 13.09
N TYR A 723 -1.14 -17.95 11.97
CA TYR A 723 -0.45 -18.17 10.69
C TYR A 723 1.00 -17.68 10.77
N ALA A 724 1.24 -16.50 11.35
CA ALA A 724 2.60 -16.00 11.63
C ALA A 724 3.43 -16.98 12.49
N ALA A 725 2.86 -17.58 13.53
CA ALA A 725 3.57 -18.58 14.35
C ALA A 725 3.88 -19.87 13.56
N THR A 726 2.98 -20.27 12.66
CA THR A 726 3.18 -21.43 11.77
C THR A 726 4.32 -21.19 10.78
N LEU A 727 4.35 -19.99 10.19
CA LEU A 727 5.43 -19.52 9.33
C LEU A 727 6.76 -19.42 10.08
N GLU A 728 6.74 -19.05 11.37
CA GLU A 728 7.94 -18.96 12.22
C GLU A 728 8.55 -20.33 12.50
N THR A 729 7.74 -21.36 12.69
CA THR A 729 8.22 -22.75 12.68
C THR A 729 8.82 -23.11 11.32
N ILE A 730 8.15 -22.81 10.20
CA ILE A 730 8.61 -23.11 8.84
C ILE A 730 9.92 -22.38 8.46
N ALA A 731 10.14 -21.16 8.97
CA ALA A 731 11.37 -20.40 8.74
C ALA A 731 12.57 -20.98 9.52
N ASN A 732 12.33 -21.49 10.74
CA ASN A 732 13.38 -22.01 11.63
C ASN A 732 13.71 -23.50 11.37
N GLU A 733 12.69 -24.32 11.08
CA GLU A 733 12.80 -25.78 10.89
C GLU A 733 12.76 -26.20 9.41
N GLY A 734 12.43 -25.28 8.51
CA GLY A 734 12.35 -25.50 7.06
C GLY A 734 11.00 -26.06 6.58
N PRO A 735 10.83 -26.26 5.26
CA PRO A 735 9.60 -26.77 4.66
C PRO A 735 9.09 -28.12 5.23
N ASP A 736 9.98 -28.99 5.70
CA ASP A 736 9.63 -30.29 6.27
C ASP A 736 8.76 -30.22 7.53
N ALA A 737 8.79 -29.10 8.27
CA ALA A 737 8.00 -28.91 9.48
C ALA A 737 6.49 -28.80 9.22
N PHE A 738 6.07 -28.48 7.99
CA PHE A 738 4.67 -28.47 7.57
C PHE A 738 4.13 -29.88 7.29
N TYR A 739 4.98 -30.74 6.71
CA TYR A 739 4.65 -32.11 6.29
C TYR A 739 4.87 -33.16 7.39
N SER A 740 5.31 -32.73 8.57
CA SER A 740 5.59 -33.59 9.72
C SER A 740 5.25 -32.88 11.04
N GLY A 741 5.57 -33.51 12.17
CA GLY A 741 5.50 -32.87 13.49
C GLY A 741 4.10 -32.39 13.91
N SER A 742 4.04 -31.21 14.53
CA SER A 742 2.83 -30.63 15.11
C SER A 742 1.89 -30.03 14.06
N ILE A 743 2.42 -29.31 13.06
CA ILE A 743 1.63 -28.65 12.01
C ILE A 743 0.84 -29.70 11.24
N ALA A 744 1.51 -30.71 10.69
CA ALA A 744 0.86 -31.83 10.00
C ALA A 744 -0.21 -32.50 10.87
N LYS A 745 0.06 -32.72 12.16
CA LYS A 745 -0.93 -33.34 13.05
C LYS A 745 -2.17 -32.47 13.23
N THR A 746 -2.03 -31.18 13.54
CA THR A 746 -3.19 -30.27 13.70
C THR A 746 -4.00 -30.16 12.41
N MET A 747 -3.33 -30.15 11.25
CA MET A 747 -3.98 -30.14 9.94
C MET A 747 -4.83 -31.39 9.72
N ILE A 748 -4.28 -32.60 9.96
CA ILE A 748 -5.01 -33.86 9.82
C ILE A 748 -6.13 -33.98 10.86
N ASP A 749 -5.88 -33.61 12.12
CA ASP A 749 -6.91 -33.58 13.17
C ASP A 749 -8.09 -32.65 12.76
N ALA A 750 -7.83 -31.52 12.11
CA ALA A 750 -8.84 -30.58 11.61
C ALA A 750 -9.57 -31.09 10.34
N VAL A 751 -8.84 -31.61 9.34
CA VAL A 751 -9.41 -32.16 8.10
C VAL A 751 -10.30 -33.36 8.38
N GLN A 752 -9.88 -34.29 9.24
CA GLN A 752 -10.68 -35.46 9.62
C GLN A 752 -11.91 -35.07 10.46
N LYS A 753 -11.79 -34.06 11.34
CA LYS A 753 -12.93 -33.46 12.06
C LYS A 753 -13.95 -32.83 11.10
N ALA A 754 -13.50 -32.32 9.95
CA ALA A 754 -14.33 -31.85 8.84
C ALA A 754 -14.79 -32.99 7.89
N ASN A 755 -14.77 -34.25 8.33
CA ASN A 755 -15.14 -35.47 7.57
C ASN A 755 -14.17 -35.87 6.44
N GLY A 756 -12.95 -35.32 6.41
CA GLY A 756 -11.92 -35.68 5.44
C GLY A 756 -11.21 -37.01 5.69
N THR A 757 -10.56 -37.53 4.65
CA THR A 757 -9.87 -38.84 4.66
C THR A 757 -8.34 -38.75 4.62
N MET A 758 -7.77 -37.55 4.50
CA MET A 758 -6.31 -37.33 4.48
C MET A 758 -5.65 -37.80 5.78
N THR A 759 -4.42 -38.28 5.69
CA THR A 759 -3.63 -38.83 6.80
C THR A 759 -2.25 -38.17 6.90
N LEU A 760 -1.54 -38.43 8.00
CA LEU A 760 -0.13 -38.03 8.16
C LEU A 760 0.81 -38.69 7.14
N GLU A 761 0.45 -39.88 6.64
CA GLU A 761 1.24 -40.59 5.63
C GLU A 761 1.10 -39.94 4.24
N ASP A 762 -0.08 -39.39 3.92
CA ASP A 762 -0.30 -38.60 2.70
C ASP A 762 0.61 -37.35 2.66
N LEU A 763 0.64 -36.59 3.77
CA LEU A 763 1.52 -35.41 3.89
C LEU A 763 3.01 -35.81 3.83
N ALA A 764 3.41 -36.86 4.55
CA ALA A 764 4.80 -37.29 4.59
C ALA A 764 5.33 -37.80 3.24
N ASN A 765 4.46 -38.40 2.41
CA ASN A 765 4.81 -38.95 1.10
C ASN A 765 4.68 -37.94 -0.06
N TYR A 766 4.15 -36.73 0.16
CA TYR A 766 3.97 -35.74 -0.91
C TYR A 766 5.32 -35.27 -1.50
N THR A 767 5.41 -35.26 -2.83
CA THR A 767 6.57 -34.80 -3.59
C THR A 767 6.17 -34.00 -4.83
N VAL A 768 6.96 -32.98 -5.17
CA VAL A 768 6.83 -32.26 -6.46
C VAL A 768 7.19 -33.18 -7.61
N ALA A 769 6.55 -32.97 -8.76
CA ALA A 769 6.94 -33.56 -10.02
C ALA A 769 7.71 -32.52 -10.86
N ILE A 770 8.73 -32.97 -11.58
CA ILE A 770 9.32 -32.19 -12.66
C ILE A 770 8.74 -32.72 -13.97
N ARG A 771 8.18 -31.83 -14.79
CA ARG A 771 7.45 -32.17 -16.01
C ARG A 771 8.20 -31.75 -17.26
N ASN A 772 7.76 -32.28 -18.40
CA ASN A 772 8.19 -31.80 -19.71
C ASN A 772 7.69 -30.36 -19.94
N ILE A 773 8.44 -29.58 -20.72
CA ILE A 773 7.98 -28.27 -21.19
C ILE A 773 7.22 -28.41 -22.52
N SER A 774 6.34 -27.46 -22.78
CA SER A 774 5.72 -27.25 -24.09
C SER A 774 6.38 -26.02 -24.73
N GLU A 775 6.86 -26.12 -25.97
CA GLU A 775 7.51 -25.00 -26.67
C GLU A 775 7.04 -24.88 -28.13
N ILE A 776 6.88 -23.65 -28.61
CA ILE A 776 6.59 -23.32 -30.02
C ILE A 776 7.40 -22.12 -30.51
N ASP A 777 7.63 -22.04 -31.82
CA ASP A 777 7.95 -20.78 -32.50
C ASP A 777 6.66 -20.03 -32.87
N TYR A 778 6.58 -18.74 -32.57
CA TYR A 778 5.46 -17.86 -32.89
C TYR A 778 5.96 -16.46 -33.24
N ARG A 779 5.62 -15.94 -34.43
CA ARG A 779 6.03 -14.59 -34.91
C ARG A 779 7.53 -14.26 -34.83
N GLY A 780 8.41 -15.27 -34.78
CA GLY A 780 9.85 -15.08 -34.60
C GLY A 780 10.31 -14.98 -33.15
N TYR A 781 9.45 -15.35 -32.19
CA TYR A 781 9.77 -15.58 -30.78
C TYR A 781 9.61 -17.07 -30.45
N ARG A 782 10.30 -17.54 -29.41
CA ARG A 782 10.05 -18.86 -28.81
C ARG A 782 9.20 -18.69 -27.56
N ILE A 783 8.08 -19.39 -27.51
CA ILE A 783 7.12 -19.36 -26.41
C ILE A 783 7.17 -20.70 -25.69
N THR A 784 7.46 -20.67 -24.39
CA THR A 784 7.60 -21.86 -23.54
C THR A 784 6.56 -21.83 -22.43
N SER A 785 5.90 -22.97 -22.20
CA SER A 785 4.92 -23.19 -21.14
C SER A 785 4.99 -24.62 -20.59
N THR A 786 4.03 -25.02 -19.77
CA THR A 786 3.98 -26.30 -19.03
C THR A 786 3.17 -27.37 -19.77
N SER A 787 3.48 -28.65 -19.50
CA SER A 787 2.68 -29.80 -19.95
C SER A 787 1.51 -30.10 -19.01
N ALA A 788 0.66 -31.05 -19.39
CA ALA A 788 -0.30 -31.71 -18.52
C ALA A 788 0.36 -32.18 -17.19
N PRO A 789 -0.33 -32.12 -16.03
CA PRO A 789 -1.74 -31.74 -15.86
C PRO A 789 -2.04 -30.22 -15.88
N SER A 790 -1.08 -29.38 -16.24
CA SER A 790 -1.30 -27.95 -16.52
C SER A 790 -1.73 -27.73 -17.99
N SER A 791 -2.44 -26.64 -18.28
CA SER A 791 -3.00 -26.34 -19.61
C SER A 791 -2.07 -25.51 -20.51
N GLY A 792 -0.79 -25.37 -20.17
CA GLY A 792 0.21 -24.67 -21.00
C GLY A 792 0.24 -25.15 -22.47
N ILE A 793 0.22 -26.46 -22.66
CA ILE A 793 0.10 -27.14 -23.97
C ILE A 793 -1.11 -26.69 -24.81
N VAL A 794 -2.23 -26.33 -24.15
CA VAL A 794 -3.45 -25.85 -24.83
C VAL A 794 -3.23 -24.45 -25.39
N ALA A 795 -2.67 -23.53 -24.59
CA ALA A 795 -2.31 -22.20 -25.07
C ALA A 795 -1.30 -22.26 -26.22
N MET A 796 -0.35 -23.21 -26.17
CA MET A 796 0.62 -23.40 -27.26
C MET A 796 -0.03 -23.93 -28.54
N ASN A 797 -1.02 -24.83 -28.47
CA ASN A 797 -1.80 -25.24 -29.65
C ASN A 797 -2.56 -24.05 -30.26
N VAL A 798 -3.28 -23.27 -29.44
CA VAL A 798 -4.04 -22.09 -29.90
C VAL A 798 -3.13 -21.07 -30.58
N LEU A 799 -2.01 -20.71 -29.95
CA LEU A 799 -1.03 -19.79 -30.52
C LEU A 799 -0.40 -20.36 -31.80
N LYS A 800 -0.07 -21.66 -31.86
CA LYS A 800 0.52 -22.25 -33.08
C LYS A 800 -0.46 -22.27 -34.26
N VAL A 801 -1.76 -22.54 -34.02
CA VAL A 801 -2.83 -22.41 -35.03
C VAL A 801 -2.94 -20.97 -35.53
N LEU A 802 -2.97 -20.00 -34.63
CA LEU A 802 -3.05 -18.58 -34.97
C LEU A 802 -1.79 -18.08 -35.72
N GLY A 803 -0.61 -18.59 -35.37
CA GLY A 803 0.66 -18.27 -36.01
C GLY A 803 0.71 -18.62 -37.50
N THR A 804 -0.21 -19.46 -38.00
CA THR A 804 -0.32 -19.78 -39.43
C THR A 804 -0.99 -18.67 -40.27
N TYR A 805 -1.64 -17.68 -39.64
CA TYR A 805 -2.32 -16.56 -40.32
C TYR A 805 -1.44 -15.30 -40.30
N ASP A 806 -1.01 -14.85 -41.48
CA ASP A 806 -0.09 -13.71 -41.65
C ASP A 806 -0.71 -12.34 -41.29
N ASP A 807 -2.04 -12.25 -41.23
CA ASP A 807 -2.81 -11.00 -41.23
C ASP A 807 -3.61 -10.73 -39.94
N LEU A 808 -3.39 -11.51 -38.87
CA LEU A 808 -4.14 -11.35 -37.61
C LEU A 808 -3.93 -9.98 -36.97
N PHE A 809 -5.03 -9.45 -36.42
CA PHE A 809 -5.15 -8.18 -35.69
C PHE A 809 -4.65 -6.92 -36.42
N SER A 810 -4.30 -7.05 -37.71
CA SER A 810 -4.15 -5.91 -38.61
C SER A 810 -5.47 -5.11 -38.69
N PRO A 811 -5.42 -3.77 -38.88
CA PRO A 811 -6.58 -2.91 -38.69
C PRO A 811 -7.83 -3.30 -39.50
N ASP A 812 -7.64 -3.71 -40.76
CA ASP A 812 -8.74 -4.10 -41.66
C ASP A 812 -9.30 -5.52 -41.35
N ASN A 813 -8.62 -6.29 -40.48
CA ASN A 813 -8.87 -7.71 -40.26
C ASN A 813 -9.20 -8.06 -38.79
N ARG A 814 -9.24 -7.07 -37.88
CA ARG A 814 -9.41 -7.28 -36.43
C ARG A 814 -10.61 -8.17 -36.10
N ASN A 815 -11.80 -7.88 -36.65
CA ASN A 815 -13.02 -8.62 -36.32
C ASN A 815 -12.93 -10.10 -36.77
N LEU A 816 -12.30 -10.38 -37.92
CA LEU A 816 -12.05 -11.74 -38.40
C LEU A 816 -10.97 -12.45 -37.58
N SER A 817 -10.01 -11.70 -37.06
CA SER A 817 -8.96 -12.21 -36.18
C SER A 817 -9.53 -12.63 -34.82
N THR A 818 -10.45 -11.84 -34.26
CA THR A 818 -11.22 -12.21 -33.06
C THR A 818 -12.01 -13.51 -33.27
N HIS A 819 -12.67 -13.66 -34.42
CA HIS A 819 -13.38 -14.89 -34.79
C HIS A 819 -12.43 -16.11 -34.93
N ARG A 820 -11.31 -15.96 -35.64
CA ARG A 820 -10.29 -17.02 -35.79
C ARG A 820 -9.67 -17.39 -34.43
N MET A 821 -9.46 -16.42 -33.54
CA MET A 821 -8.97 -16.65 -32.18
C MET A 821 -9.96 -17.47 -31.35
N ASP A 822 -11.25 -17.13 -31.38
CA ASP A 822 -12.30 -17.87 -30.68
C ASP A 822 -12.46 -19.30 -31.21
N GLU A 823 -12.46 -19.50 -32.53
CA GLU A 823 -12.50 -20.83 -33.14
C GLU A 823 -11.26 -21.67 -32.79
N ALA A 824 -10.06 -21.08 -32.80
CA ALA A 824 -8.82 -21.76 -32.38
C ALA A 824 -8.86 -22.13 -30.89
N ILE A 825 -9.37 -21.23 -30.02
CA ILE A 825 -9.62 -21.49 -28.60
C ILE A 825 -10.56 -22.69 -28.45
N ARG A 826 -11.69 -22.71 -29.15
CA ARG A 826 -12.70 -23.79 -29.10
C ARG A 826 -12.10 -25.16 -29.49
N PHE A 827 -11.24 -25.22 -30.51
CA PHE A 827 -10.46 -26.44 -30.83
C PHE A 827 -9.44 -26.81 -29.72
N GLY A 828 -8.75 -25.82 -29.14
CA GLY A 828 -7.84 -26.04 -28.01
C GLY A 828 -8.52 -26.66 -26.79
N TYR A 829 -9.70 -26.17 -26.40
CA TYR A 829 -10.50 -26.77 -25.32
C TYR A 829 -11.04 -28.16 -25.69
N GLY A 830 -11.38 -28.42 -26.96
CA GLY A 830 -11.74 -29.76 -27.45
C GLY A 830 -10.60 -30.78 -27.31
N LEU A 831 -9.35 -30.36 -27.51
CA LEU A 831 -8.18 -31.20 -27.19
C LEU A 831 -7.98 -31.34 -25.67
N ARG A 832 -8.19 -30.26 -24.89
CA ARG A 832 -8.02 -30.25 -23.42
C ARG A 832 -8.85 -31.32 -22.70
N THR A 833 -10.03 -31.70 -23.20
CA THR A 833 -10.89 -32.70 -22.52
C THR A 833 -10.26 -34.10 -22.39
N ASN A 834 -9.22 -34.40 -23.18
CA ASN A 834 -8.49 -35.67 -23.17
C ASN A 834 -7.21 -35.62 -22.30
N LEU A 835 -6.89 -34.49 -21.68
CA LEU A 835 -5.73 -34.33 -20.81
C LEU A 835 -5.99 -34.83 -19.38
N GLY A 836 -4.93 -35.19 -18.67
CA GLY A 836 -4.92 -35.55 -17.24
C GLY A 836 -3.50 -35.79 -16.77
N ASP A 837 -3.30 -36.27 -15.53
CA ASP A 837 -1.97 -36.51 -14.95
C ASP A 837 -1.17 -37.57 -15.75
N PRO A 838 -0.01 -37.22 -16.37
CA PRO A 838 0.83 -38.16 -17.10
C PRO A 838 1.41 -39.30 -16.25
N PHE A 839 1.36 -39.25 -14.92
CA PHE A 839 1.75 -40.38 -14.07
C PHE A 839 0.66 -41.46 -13.94
N PHE A 840 -0.55 -41.20 -14.46
CA PHE A 840 -1.71 -42.10 -14.40
C PHE A 840 -2.31 -42.42 -15.78
N LEU A 841 -1.81 -41.82 -16.86
CA LEU A 841 -2.29 -41.99 -18.23
C LEU A 841 -1.14 -42.35 -19.19
N ASP A 842 -1.17 -43.56 -19.74
CA ASP A 842 -0.21 -43.99 -20.76
C ASP A 842 -0.31 -43.12 -22.02
N GLY A 843 0.84 -42.77 -22.60
CA GLY A 843 0.92 -42.04 -23.87
C GLY A 843 0.64 -40.53 -23.81
N MET A 844 0.52 -39.93 -22.62
CA MET A 844 0.23 -38.50 -22.47
C MET A 844 1.26 -37.58 -23.16
N ASP A 845 2.55 -37.93 -23.14
CA ASP A 845 3.58 -37.16 -23.87
C ASP A 845 3.30 -37.17 -25.38
N THR A 846 3.06 -38.35 -25.97
CA THR A 846 2.77 -38.49 -27.41
C THR A 846 1.45 -37.82 -27.83
N TYR A 847 0.44 -37.76 -26.95
CA TYR A 847 -0.76 -36.97 -27.20
C TYR A 847 -0.45 -35.46 -27.28
N GLN A 848 0.41 -34.95 -26.40
CA GLN A 848 0.81 -33.54 -26.39
C GLN A 848 1.74 -33.19 -27.56
N GLU A 849 2.65 -34.10 -27.95
CA GLU A 849 3.41 -33.99 -29.20
C GLU A 849 2.46 -33.91 -30.41
N MET A 850 1.42 -34.75 -30.44
CA MET A 850 0.37 -34.71 -31.48
C MET A 850 -0.42 -33.40 -31.47
N MET A 851 -0.74 -32.81 -30.29
CA MET A 851 -1.41 -31.50 -30.20
C MET A 851 -0.62 -30.38 -30.88
N LEU A 852 0.71 -30.45 -30.90
CA LEU A 852 1.58 -29.45 -31.54
C LEU A 852 2.12 -29.87 -32.92
N ALA A 853 1.85 -31.09 -33.38
CA ALA A 853 2.29 -31.56 -34.68
C ALA A 853 1.69 -30.72 -35.82
N ASP A 854 2.51 -30.37 -36.82
CA ASP A 854 2.10 -29.45 -37.89
C ASP A 854 0.86 -29.95 -38.66
N SER A 855 0.72 -31.26 -38.82
CA SER A 855 -0.48 -31.88 -39.41
C SER A 855 -1.77 -31.59 -38.64
N THR A 856 -1.70 -31.59 -37.30
CA THR A 856 -2.84 -31.30 -36.42
C THR A 856 -3.19 -29.82 -36.48
N VAL A 857 -2.17 -28.95 -36.53
CA VAL A 857 -2.32 -27.50 -36.68
C VAL A 857 -2.94 -27.16 -38.04
N GLU A 858 -2.48 -27.79 -39.12
CA GLU A 858 -3.06 -27.65 -40.46
C GLU A 858 -4.51 -28.17 -40.53
N GLU A 859 -4.82 -29.29 -39.88
CA GLU A 859 -6.18 -29.83 -39.82
C GLU A 859 -7.14 -28.91 -39.06
N ILE A 860 -6.75 -28.42 -37.88
CA ILE A 860 -7.52 -27.42 -37.14
C ILE A 860 -7.74 -26.18 -38.00
N ARG A 861 -6.67 -25.60 -38.57
CA ARG A 861 -6.77 -24.39 -39.42
C ARG A 861 -7.72 -24.58 -40.60
N LYS A 862 -7.69 -25.76 -41.22
CA LYS A 862 -8.57 -26.12 -42.36
C LYS A 862 -10.04 -26.28 -41.95
N ASN A 863 -10.30 -26.63 -40.69
CA ASN A 863 -11.64 -26.80 -40.14
C ASN A 863 -12.22 -25.48 -39.56
N ILE A 864 -11.41 -24.45 -39.33
CA ILE A 864 -11.88 -23.08 -39.02
C ILE A 864 -12.48 -22.44 -40.28
N SER A 865 -13.72 -21.93 -40.18
CA SER A 865 -14.42 -21.27 -41.29
C SER A 865 -14.65 -19.80 -41.01
N ASP A 866 -13.95 -18.92 -41.75
CA ASP A 866 -14.06 -17.44 -41.72
C ASP A 866 -15.51 -16.87 -41.90
N GLN A 867 -16.52 -17.72 -42.09
CA GLN A 867 -17.93 -17.38 -42.33
C GLN A 867 -18.88 -17.78 -41.18
N HIS A 868 -18.54 -18.76 -40.34
CA HIS A 868 -19.44 -19.25 -39.28
C HIS A 868 -18.73 -20.11 -38.22
N THR A 869 -19.21 -20.06 -36.98
CA THR A 869 -18.88 -21.06 -35.96
C THR A 869 -19.63 -22.38 -36.20
N GLN A 870 -19.15 -23.46 -35.58
CA GLN A 870 -19.69 -24.81 -35.71
C GLN A 870 -20.40 -25.27 -34.43
N ALA A 871 -21.13 -26.39 -34.50
CA ALA A 871 -21.66 -27.06 -33.32
C ALA A 871 -20.52 -27.67 -32.49
N VAL A 872 -20.67 -27.76 -31.16
CA VAL A 872 -19.64 -28.26 -30.23
C VAL A 872 -19.05 -29.61 -30.64
N SER A 873 -19.87 -30.49 -31.22
CA SER A 873 -19.47 -31.81 -31.74
C SER A 873 -18.44 -31.79 -32.88
N ALA A 874 -18.09 -30.61 -33.42
CA ALA A 874 -17.00 -30.43 -34.39
C ALA A 874 -15.63 -30.22 -33.71
N TYR A 875 -15.61 -29.74 -32.46
CA TYR A 875 -14.39 -29.48 -31.69
C TYR A 875 -14.14 -30.59 -30.65
N ASP A 876 -15.20 -31.09 -29.99
CA ASP A 876 -15.18 -32.32 -29.20
C ASP A 876 -16.27 -33.29 -29.73
N PRO A 877 -15.90 -34.28 -30.57
CA PRO A 877 -16.83 -35.28 -31.08
C PRO A 877 -17.15 -36.40 -30.07
N GLN A 878 -16.47 -36.47 -28.93
CA GLN A 878 -16.74 -37.44 -27.85
C GLN A 878 -17.75 -36.86 -26.84
N GLY A 879 -17.85 -35.54 -26.74
CA GLY A 879 -18.84 -34.85 -25.93
C GLY A 879 -18.48 -34.81 -24.44
N TYR A 880 -17.18 -34.70 -24.13
CA TYR A 880 -16.73 -34.52 -22.76
C TYR A 880 -17.04 -33.10 -22.24
N GLU A 881 -17.09 -32.97 -20.92
CA GLU A 881 -17.27 -31.69 -20.26
C GLU A 881 -15.98 -30.85 -20.24
N SER A 882 -16.17 -29.53 -20.24
CA SER A 882 -15.14 -28.55 -19.87
C SER A 882 -15.51 -28.00 -18.50
N LEU A 883 -14.71 -28.32 -17.48
CA LEU A 883 -14.94 -27.89 -16.09
C LEU A 883 -14.71 -26.38 -15.95
N GLU A 884 -15.67 -25.65 -15.37
CA GLU A 884 -15.48 -24.25 -14.91
C GLU A 884 -14.61 -24.22 -13.63
N THR A 885 -13.31 -24.52 -13.76
CA THR A 885 -12.34 -24.42 -12.64
C THR A 885 -12.26 -22.96 -12.14
N PRO A 886 -12.31 -22.67 -10.82
CA PRO A 886 -12.38 -21.31 -10.27
C PRO A 886 -11.05 -20.64 -9.83
N GLY A 887 -10.84 -20.30 -8.56
CA GLY A 887 -9.89 -19.27 -8.09
C GLY A 887 -8.40 -19.60 -8.29
N THR A 888 -7.55 -18.57 -8.24
CA THR A 888 -6.09 -18.67 -8.52
C THR A 888 -5.37 -17.37 -8.17
N SER A 889 -4.05 -17.40 -7.97
CA SER A 889 -3.17 -16.22 -7.98
C SER A 889 -2.01 -16.45 -8.95
N HIS A 890 -1.61 -15.44 -9.73
CA HIS A 890 -0.44 -15.49 -10.63
C HIS A 890 0.64 -14.48 -10.21
N ILE A 891 1.90 -14.87 -10.43
CA ILE A 891 3.11 -14.11 -10.11
C ILE A 891 4.10 -14.27 -11.28
N ALA A 892 4.64 -13.16 -11.75
CA ALA A 892 5.78 -13.10 -12.65
C ALA A 892 6.98 -12.47 -11.93
N ALA A 893 8.18 -13.01 -12.13
CA ALA A 893 9.43 -12.42 -11.65
C ALA A 893 10.57 -12.64 -12.63
N ILE A 894 11.52 -11.70 -12.67
CA ILE A 894 12.76 -11.78 -13.45
C ILE A 894 13.84 -10.92 -12.80
N ASP A 895 15.09 -11.36 -12.90
CA ASP A 895 16.26 -10.59 -12.44
C ASP A 895 17.30 -10.35 -13.54
N HIS A 896 18.29 -9.52 -13.22
CA HIS A 896 19.37 -9.11 -14.13
C HIS A 896 20.28 -10.24 -14.64
N SER A 897 20.21 -11.44 -14.07
CA SER A 897 20.91 -12.62 -14.60
C SER A 897 20.13 -13.30 -15.73
N GLY A 898 18.86 -12.96 -15.92
CA GLY A 898 17.97 -13.62 -16.88
C GLY A 898 17.37 -14.93 -16.37
N LEU A 899 17.46 -15.20 -15.06
CA LEU A 899 16.56 -16.10 -14.35
C LEU A 899 15.16 -15.47 -14.36
N ALA A 900 14.17 -16.19 -14.87
CA ALA A 900 12.80 -15.72 -14.99
C ALA A 900 11.81 -16.82 -14.58
N ILE A 901 10.73 -16.43 -13.91
CA ILE A 901 9.76 -17.36 -13.33
C ILE A 901 8.35 -16.85 -13.59
N SER A 902 7.48 -17.74 -14.08
CA SER A 902 6.02 -17.55 -14.02
C SER A 902 5.44 -18.62 -13.11
N ALA A 903 4.78 -18.22 -12.02
CA ALA A 903 4.19 -19.10 -11.02
C ALA A 903 2.68 -18.87 -10.91
N ILE A 904 1.90 -19.94 -10.88
CA ILE A 904 0.47 -19.90 -10.54
C ILE A 904 0.24 -20.82 -9.34
N THR A 905 -0.40 -20.28 -8.30
CA THR A 905 -0.75 -20.95 -7.05
C THR A 905 -2.27 -20.87 -6.85
N THR A 906 -2.85 -21.83 -6.14
CA THR A 906 -4.26 -21.78 -5.75
C THR A 906 -4.59 -22.61 -4.49
N ILE A 907 -5.77 -22.37 -3.92
CA ILE A 907 -6.52 -23.27 -3.00
C ILE A 907 -7.88 -23.70 -3.61
N ASN A 908 -8.01 -23.53 -4.93
CA ASN A 908 -9.20 -23.59 -5.77
C ASN A 908 -10.27 -22.50 -5.51
N LEU A 909 -11.40 -22.80 -4.87
CA LEU A 909 -12.48 -21.84 -4.64
C LEU A 909 -12.10 -20.72 -3.67
N LEU A 910 -12.95 -19.70 -3.58
CA LEU A 910 -12.82 -18.63 -2.58
C LEU A 910 -12.80 -19.21 -1.17
N PHE A 911 -11.61 -19.15 -0.52
CA PHE A 911 -11.30 -19.78 0.77
C PHE A 911 -11.34 -21.32 0.77
N GLY A 912 -11.15 -21.93 -0.40
CA GLY A 912 -11.01 -23.38 -0.59
C GLY A 912 -12.21 -24.19 -0.09
N SER A 913 -11.90 -25.30 0.59
CA SER A 913 -12.88 -26.20 1.23
C SER A 913 -13.71 -25.58 2.35
N LYS A 914 -13.43 -24.32 2.73
CA LYS A 914 -13.91 -23.61 3.93
C LYS A 914 -13.46 -24.26 5.25
N VAL A 915 -12.55 -25.24 5.19
CA VAL A 915 -11.84 -25.78 6.35
C VAL A 915 -10.62 -24.91 6.65
N MET A 916 -10.55 -24.37 7.87
CA MET A 916 -9.33 -23.77 8.41
C MET A 916 -8.86 -24.59 9.62
N VAL A 917 -7.56 -24.85 9.69
CA VAL A 917 -6.92 -25.50 10.83
C VAL A 917 -6.89 -24.52 12.02
N PRO A 918 -7.58 -24.79 13.16
CA PRO A 918 -7.75 -23.79 14.22
C PRO A 918 -6.46 -23.35 14.90
N GLU A 919 -5.50 -24.26 15.07
CA GLU A 919 -4.25 -24.02 15.80
C GLU A 919 -3.24 -23.20 14.98
N THR A 920 -3.23 -23.37 13.66
CA THR A 920 -2.23 -22.80 12.74
C THR A 920 -2.79 -21.72 11.81
N GLY A 921 -4.10 -21.69 11.58
CA GLY A 921 -4.76 -20.77 10.65
C GLY A 921 -4.51 -21.08 9.18
N ILE A 922 -3.99 -22.25 8.84
CA ILE A 922 -3.88 -22.75 7.47
C ILE A 922 -5.30 -22.93 6.93
N ILE A 923 -5.58 -22.38 5.74
CA ILE A 923 -6.80 -22.61 4.98
C ILE A 923 -6.53 -23.74 3.99
N MET A 924 -7.42 -24.73 3.93
CA MET A 924 -7.24 -25.92 3.10
C MET A 924 -7.95 -25.80 1.75
N ASN A 925 -7.27 -26.20 0.67
CA ASN A 925 -7.83 -26.28 -0.67
C ASN A 925 -9.13 -27.11 -0.78
N ASN A 926 -9.88 -26.93 -1.87
CA ASN A 926 -10.88 -27.88 -2.38
C ASN A 926 -10.44 -28.53 -3.70
N GLU A 927 -9.16 -28.86 -3.86
CA GLU A 927 -8.63 -29.28 -5.16
C GLU A 927 -9.16 -30.63 -5.67
N MET A 928 -9.88 -31.38 -4.82
CA MET A 928 -10.63 -32.56 -5.25
C MET A 928 -11.81 -32.22 -6.19
N ASP A 929 -12.24 -30.96 -6.24
CA ASP A 929 -13.29 -30.41 -7.12
C ASP A 929 -12.86 -30.33 -8.60
N ASP A 930 -11.55 -30.19 -8.87
CA ASP A 930 -11.00 -30.14 -10.23
C ASP A 930 -10.93 -31.54 -10.91
N PHE A 931 -11.37 -32.63 -10.26
CA PHE A 931 -11.53 -33.95 -10.88
C PHE A 931 -12.93 -34.12 -11.49
N SER A 932 -13.01 -34.78 -12.65
CA SER A 932 -14.30 -35.20 -13.23
C SER A 932 -14.93 -36.33 -12.40
N ILE A 933 -16.20 -36.14 -12.01
CA ILE A 933 -16.97 -37.07 -11.18
C ILE A 933 -17.83 -37.98 -12.10
N PRO A 934 -17.64 -39.31 -12.10
CA PRO A 934 -18.40 -40.20 -12.99
C PRO A 934 -19.90 -40.14 -12.73
N ASN A 935 -20.69 -40.53 -13.74
CA ASN A 935 -22.17 -40.52 -13.71
C ASN A 935 -22.85 -39.16 -13.44
N SER A 936 -22.08 -38.12 -13.10
CA SER A 936 -22.52 -36.73 -13.11
C SER A 936 -22.36 -36.16 -14.53
N SER A 937 -23.31 -35.32 -14.95
CA SER A 937 -23.22 -34.53 -16.18
C SER A 937 -23.50 -33.08 -15.83
N ASN A 938 -22.73 -32.16 -16.43
CA ASN A 938 -23.03 -30.74 -16.32
C ASN A 938 -24.42 -30.39 -16.89
N SER A 939 -24.89 -29.16 -16.66
CA SER A 939 -26.25 -28.72 -17.01
C SER A 939 -26.59 -28.73 -18.51
N PHE A 940 -25.63 -29.08 -19.38
CA PHE A 940 -25.77 -29.15 -20.83
C PHE A 940 -25.66 -30.58 -21.38
N GLY A 941 -25.49 -31.59 -20.52
CA GLY A 941 -25.55 -33.02 -20.88
C GLY A 941 -24.25 -33.63 -21.39
N TYR A 942 -23.11 -32.97 -21.16
CA TYR A 942 -21.79 -33.51 -21.50
C TYR A 942 -21.36 -34.57 -20.46
N ILE A 943 -20.48 -35.48 -20.86
CA ILE A 943 -20.01 -36.59 -20.02
C ILE A 943 -18.68 -36.25 -19.32
N PRO A 944 -18.44 -36.80 -18.11
CA PRO A 944 -17.25 -36.49 -17.33
C PRO A 944 -16.03 -37.22 -17.92
N SER A 945 -14.87 -36.56 -17.97
CA SER A 945 -13.70 -37.11 -18.66
C SER A 945 -12.99 -38.20 -17.86
N GLU A 946 -12.88 -39.40 -18.42
CA GLU A 946 -12.19 -40.54 -17.78
C GLU A 946 -10.71 -40.22 -17.51
N ALA A 947 -10.08 -39.43 -18.40
CA ALA A 947 -8.71 -38.95 -18.23
C ALA A 947 -8.52 -38.16 -16.92
N ASN A 948 -9.58 -37.49 -16.45
CA ASN A 948 -9.59 -36.69 -15.23
C ASN A 948 -10.40 -37.31 -14.07
N PHE A 949 -10.64 -38.62 -14.07
CA PHE A 949 -11.25 -39.32 -12.92
C PHE A 949 -10.30 -39.43 -11.71
N ILE A 950 -10.87 -39.41 -10.50
CA ILE A 950 -10.18 -39.52 -9.20
C ILE A 950 -9.42 -40.85 -9.07
N ARG A 951 -8.18 -40.82 -8.59
CA ARG A 951 -7.36 -41.98 -8.20
C ARG A 951 -6.47 -41.61 -7.00
N PRO A 952 -6.13 -42.57 -6.09
CA PRO A 952 -5.14 -42.35 -5.04
C PRO A 952 -3.84 -41.76 -5.57
N GLY A 953 -3.34 -40.66 -4.97
CA GLY A 953 -2.06 -40.03 -5.33
C GLY A 953 -2.02 -39.28 -6.67
N LYS A 954 -3.12 -39.22 -7.42
CA LYS A 954 -3.21 -38.52 -8.71
C LYS A 954 -3.38 -37.01 -8.53
N ARG A 955 -2.88 -36.21 -9.47
CA ARG A 955 -3.16 -34.77 -9.56
C ARG A 955 -4.37 -34.48 -10.47
N PRO A 956 -5.24 -33.50 -10.13
CA PRO A 956 -6.33 -33.09 -11.01
C PRO A 956 -5.82 -32.22 -12.18
N LEU A 957 -6.54 -32.27 -13.32
CA LEU A 957 -6.29 -31.41 -14.47
C LEU A 957 -6.55 -29.94 -14.11
N SER A 958 -5.66 -29.03 -14.51
CA SER A 958 -5.74 -27.61 -14.16
C SER A 958 -5.63 -26.68 -15.36
N SER A 959 -6.32 -25.55 -15.29
CA SER A 959 -6.33 -24.48 -16.30
C SER A 959 -5.11 -23.55 -16.23
N CYS A 960 -4.27 -23.69 -15.20
CA CYS A 960 -3.01 -22.97 -15.05
C CYS A 960 -2.19 -22.99 -16.35
N THR A 961 -1.63 -21.84 -16.73
CA THR A 961 -0.87 -21.64 -17.98
C THR A 961 0.28 -20.66 -17.73
N PRO A 962 1.30 -20.99 -16.90
CA PRO A 962 2.48 -20.16 -16.73
C PRO A 962 3.34 -20.16 -18.01
N THR A 963 3.73 -18.99 -18.51
CA THR A 963 4.35 -18.86 -19.84
C THR A 963 5.49 -17.84 -19.85
N ILE A 964 6.56 -18.15 -20.56
CA ILE A 964 7.71 -17.26 -20.79
C ILE A 964 7.97 -17.19 -22.30
N VAL A 965 8.08 -15.98 -22.83
CA VAL A 965 8.44 -15.67 -24.22
C VAL A 965 9.90 -15.23 -24.26
N THR A 966 10.66 -15.79 -25.20
CA THR A 966 12.07 -15.42 -25.47
C THR A 966 12.27 -15.01 -26.91
N HIS A 967 13.23 -14.12 -27.13
CA HIS A 967 13.80 -13.86 -28.45
C HIS A 967 14.65 -15.07 -28.92
N PRO A 968 14.90 -15.26 -30.23
CA PRO A 968 15.66 -16.40 -30.77
C PRO A 968 17.11 -16.55 -30.27
N ASN A 969 17.66 -15.55 -29.59
CA ASN A 969 18.97 -15.56 -28.92
C ASN A 969 18.90 -16.08 -27.46
N GLY A 970 17.72 -16.43 -26.95
CA GLY A 970 17.49 -16.90 -25.57
C GLY A 970 17.24 -15.81 -24.52
N THR A 971 17.30 -14.52 -24.87
CA THR A 971 16.94 -13.44 -23.92
C THR A 971 15.42 -13.35 -23.78
N VAL A 972 14.94 -13.18 -22.54
CA VAL A 972 13.50 -13.03 -22.25
C VAL A 972 12.95 -11.77 -22.91
N PHE A 973 11.72 -11.88 -23.43
CA PHE A 973 10.94 -10.77 -23.96
C PHE A 973 9.72 -10.46 -23.07
N PHE A 974 9.01 -11.51 -22.62
CA PHE A 974 7.77 -11.38 -21.86
C PHE A 974 7.62 -12.55 -20.87
N VAL A 975 7.18 -12.28 -19.66
CA VAL A 975 6.78 -13.27 -18.64
C VAL A 975 5.30 -13.04 -18.37
N ALA A 976 4.46 -14.07 -18.54
CA ALA A 976 3.01 -13.92 -18.56
C ALA A 976 2.28 -15.13 -17.98
N GLY A 977 1.09 -14.84 -17.45
CA GLY A 977 0.13 -15.81 -16.96
C GLY A 977 -1.13 -15.09 -16.50
N SER A 978 -2.02 -15.82 -15.84
CA SER A 978 -3.25 -15.26 -15.30
C SER A 978 -3.76 -16.09 -14.14
N ALA A 979 -4.58 -15.45 -13.29
CA ALA A 979 -5.60 -16.09 -12.48
C ALA A 979 -6.99 -15.96 -13.14
N GLY A 980 -8.00 -16.63 -12.57
CA GLY A 980 -9.36 -16.71 -13.12
C GLY A 980 -9.73 -18.09 -13.66
N GLY A 981 -9.03 -19.14 -13.22
CA GLY A 981 -9.42 -20.52 -13.45
C GLY A 981 -9.49 -20.93 -14.91
N SER A 982 -10.67 -21.32 -15.40
CA SER A 982 -10.83 -21.70 -16.81
C SER A 982 -10.37 -20.59 -17.77
N ARG A 983 -10.52 -19.31 -17.38
CA ARG A 983 -10.14 -18.13 -18.19
C ARG A 983 -8.63 -17.91 -18.30
N ILE A 984 -7.81 -18.63 -17.54
CA ILE A 984 -6.35 -18.45 -17.53
C ILE A 984 -5.77 -18.68 -18.94
N ILE A 985 -6.20 -19.73 -19.62
CA ILE A 985 -5.71 -20.08 -20.96
C ILE A 985 -5.99 -18.93 -21.94
N THR A 986 -7.23 -18.45 -22.00
CA THR A 986 -7.64 -17.41 -22.95
C THR A 986 -7.05 -16.04 -22.61
N ALA A 987 -6.90 -15.70 -21.32
CA ALA A 987 -6.25 -14.46 -20.89
C ALA A 987 -4.75 -14.46 -21.22
N THR A 988 -4.02 -15.56 -20.94
CA THR A 988 -2.60 -15.68 -21.27
C THR A 988 -2.36 -15.60 -22.78
N VAL A 989 -3.18 -16.27 -23.60
CA VAL A 989 -3.11 -16.18 -25.08
C VAL A 989 -3.33 -14.75 -25.57
N GLN A 990 -4.37 -14.05 -25.10
CA GLN A 990 -4.64 -12.65 -25.50
C GLN A 990 -3.48 -11.72 -25.10
N ASN A 991 -2.98 -11.80 -23.87
CA ASN A 991 -1.87 -10.95 -23.40
C ASN A 991 -0.59 -11.15 -24.23
N ILE A 992 -0.30 -12.39 -24.66
CA ILE A 992 0.83 -12.71 -25.54
C ILE A 992 0.66 -12.09 -26.93
N ILE A 993 -0.54 -12.19 -27.52
CA ILE A 993 -0.87 -11.57 -28.82
C ILE A 993 -0.75 -10.04 -28.74
N HIS A 994 -1.30 -9.42 -27.69
CA HIS A 994 -1.19 -7.97 -27.47
C HIS A 994 0.26 -7.49 -27.34
N ALA A 995 1.14 -8.28 -26.70
CA ALA A 995 2.56 -7.95 -26.54
C ALA A 995 3.40 -8.20 -27.81
N ILE A 996 3.03 -9.20 -28.64
CA ILE A 996 3.80 -9.63 -29.82
C ILE A 996 3.28 -9.02 -31.13
N ASP A 997 2.00 -9.21 -31.44
CA ASP A 997 1.39 -8.80 -32.72
C ASP A 997 1.01 -7.31 -32.72
N GLU A 998 0.49 -6.80 -31.60
CA GLU A 998 0.14 -5.38 -31.43
C GLU A 998 1.25 -4.56 -30.74
N GLY A 999 2.27 -5.23 -30.18
CA GLY A 999 3.49 -4.61 -29.66
C GLY A 999 3.34 -3.81 -28.35
N LEU A 1000 2.20 -3.93 -27.66
CA LEU A 1000 1.80 -3.12 -26.50
C LEU A 1000 2.71 -3.31 -25.27
N SER A 1001 2.81 -2.31 -24.40
CA SER A 1001 3.45 -2.46 -23.07
C SER A 1001 2.72 -3.49 -22.20
N ALA A 1002 3.35 -3.95 -21.13
CA ALA A 1002 2.73 -4.88 -20.19
C ALA A 1002 1.41 -4.32 -19.64
N ALA A 1003 1.39 -3.03 -19.27
CA ALA A 1003 0.18 -2.37 -18.77
C ALA A 1003 -0.92 -2.23 -19.84
N GLU A 1004 -0.56 -1.84 -21.08
CA GLU A 1004 -1.52 -1.69 -22.18
C GLU A 1004 -2.10 -3.05 -22.63
N ALA A 1005 -1.28 -4.12 -22.63
CA ALA A 1005 -1.72 -5.47 -22.94
C ALA A 1005 -2.72 -5.99 -21.89
N LEU A 1006 -2.39 -5.86 -20.60
CA LEU A 1006 -3.29 -6.24 -19.51
C LEU A 1006 -4.60 -5.43 -19.53
N ALA A 1007 -4.55 -4.16 -19.93
CA ALA A 1007 -5.72 -3.28 -20.00
C ALA A 1007 -6.68 -3.58 -21.16
N GLN A 1008 -6.32 -4.38 -22.17
CA GLN A 1008 -7.24 -4.70 -23.27
C GLN A 1008 -8.48 -5.46 -22.77
N PRO A 1009 -9.68 -5.18 -23.29
CA PRO A 1009 -10.89 -5.91 -22.94
C PRO A 1009 -10.79 -7.35 -23.45
N ARG A 1010 -11.28 -8.32 -22.67
CA ARG A 1010 -11.05 -9.74 -22.93
C ARG A 1010 -12.30 -10.48 -23.43
N LEU A 1011 -12.06 -11.50 -24.24
CA LEU A 1011 -13.03 -12.57 -24.52
C LEU A 1011 -12.65 -13.88 -23.83
N HIS A 1012 -13.64 -14.76 -23.69
CA HIS A 1012 -13.43 -16.14 -23.23
C HIS A 1012 -14.50 -17.09 -23.76
N ASP A 1013 -14.07 -18.16 -24.41
CA ASP A 1013 -14.85 -19.38 -24.65
C ASP A 1013 -14.05 -20.56 -24.06
N GLN A 1014 -14.73 -21.57 -23.54
CA GLN A 1014 -14.15 -22.80 -22.98
C GLN A 1014 -14.79 -24.07 -23.56
N LEU A 1015 -15.36 -23.95 -24.77
CA LEU A 1015 -16.17 -24.88 -25.55
C LEU A 1015 -17.52 -25.27 -24.92
N VAL A 1016 -17.54 -25.56 -23.62
CA VAL A 1016 -18.74 -25.95 -22.86
C VAL A 1016 -18.81 -25.13 -21.57
N PRO A 1017 -19.92 -24.42 -21.29
CA PRO A 1017 -21.10 -24.22 -22.13
C PRO A 1017 -20.77 -23.50 -23.46
N ASN A 1018 -21.54 -23.79 -24.52
CA ASN A 1018 -21.36 -23.19 -25.84
C ASN A 1018 -21.78 -21.70 -25.85
N ARG A 1019 -20.89 -20.84 -25.34
CA ARG A 1019 -21.00 -19.38 -25.30
C ARG A 1019 -19.59 -18.78 -25.35
N VAL A 1020 -19.46 -17.66 -26.02
CA VAL A 1020 -18.28 -16.79 -25.90
C VAL A 1020 -18.69 -15.58 -25.05
N THR A 1021 -17.94 -15.32 -23.98
CA THR A 1021 -18.12 -14.13 -23.15
C THR A 1021 -17.23 -12.99 -23.60
N PHE A 1022 -17.71 -11.75 -23.44
CA PHE A 1022 -16.98 -10.51 -23.73
C PHE A 1022 -17.15 -9.53 -22.57
N GLU A 1023 -16.05 -8.93 -22.08
CA GLU A 1023 -16.14 -7.84 -21.11
C GLU A 1023 -16.88 -6.62 -21.70
N TYR A 1024 -17.63 -5.87 -20.88
CA TYR A 1024 -18.48 -4.76 -21.36
C TYR A 1024 -17.79 -3.66 -22.19
N ASP A 1025 -16.46 -3.52 -22.08
CA ASP A 1025 -15.67 -2.53 -22.82
C ASP A 1025 -15.11 -3.06 -24.17
N TYR A 1026 -15.47 -4.30 -24.57
CA TYR A 1026 -15.12 -4.86 -25.89
C TYR A 1026 -15.85 -4.14 -27.02
N ASP A 1027 -15.22 -4.06 -28.21
CA ASP A 1027 -15.80 -3.36 -29.35
C ASP A 1027 -17.11 -3.98 -29.85
N ASN A 1028 -18.15 -3.14 -29.93
CA ASN A 1028 -19.50 -3.54 -30.34
C ASN A 1028 -19.58 -3.96 -31.83
N GLU A 1029 -18.74 -3.41 -32.72
CA GLU A 1029 -18.74 -3.83 -34.13
C GLU A 1029 -18.14 -5.23 -34.28
N THR A 1030 -17.04 -5.49 -33.58
CA THR A 1030 -16.40 -6.81 -33.46
C THR A 1030 -17.37 -7.84 -32.87
N VAL A 1031 -18.06 -7.53 -31.77
CA VAL A 1031 -19.02 -8.47 -31.16
C VAL A 1031 -20.24 -8.69 -32.07
N SER A 1032 -20.76 -7.66 -32.74
CA SER A 1032 -21.82 -7.83 -33.75
C SER A 1032 -21.39 -8.72 -34.93
N PHE A 1033 -20.12 -8.64 -35.32
CA PHE A 1033 -19.52 -9.50 -36.36
C PHE A 1033 -19.35 -10.96 -35.91
N MET A 1034 -19.21 -11.20 -34.60
CA MET A 1034 -19.23 -12.55 -33.99
C MET A 1034 -20.66 -13.12 -33.98
N GLU A 1035 -21.66 -12.35 -33.53
CA GLU A 1035 -23.07 -12.76 -33.57
C GLU A 1035 -23.52 -13.10 -35.00
N ALA A 1036 -23.10 -12.32 -36.00
CA ALA A 1036 -23.37 -12.55 -37.41
C ALA A 1036 -22.78 -13.86 -37.96
N ARG A 1037 -21.84 -14.50 -37.25
CA ARG A 1037 -21.24 -15.82 -37.54
C ARG A 1037 -21.86 -16.96 -36.73
N GLY A 1038 -22.91 -16.67 -35.95
CA GLY A 1038 -23.61 -17.66 -35.12
C GLY A 1038 -22.99 -17.88 -33.74
N HIS A 1039 -22.00 -17.09 -33.32
CA HIS A 1039 -21.47 -17.18 -31.95
C HIS A 1039 -22.54 -16.78 -30.93
N ASN A 1040 -22.67 -17.59 -29.87
CA ASN A 1040 -23.58 -17.33 -28.77
C ASN A 1040 -22.93 -16.36 -27.76
N VAL A 1041 -23.01 -15.07 -28.06
CA VAL A 1041 -22.41 -13.98 -27.29
C VAL A 1041 -23.06 -13.82 -25.91
N THR A 1042 -22.25 -13.57 -24.89
CA THR A 1042 -22.70 -13.15 -23.55
C THR A 1042 -21.82 -12.04 -23.00
N TRP A 1043 -22.39 -10.86 -22.74
CA TRP A 1043 -21.67 -9.75 -22.13
C TRP A 1043 -21.47 -9.97 -20.62
N VAL A 1044 -20.25 -9.76 -20.12
CA VAL A 1044 -19.86 -9.93 -18.70
C VAL A 1044 -19.18 -8.69 -18.14
N GLY A 1045 -19.16 -8.59 -16.79
CA GLY A 1045 -18.42 -7.53 -16.11
C GLY A 1045 -16.91 -7.74 -16.21
N PRO A 1046 -16.11 -6.66 -16.21
CA PRO A 1046 -14.66 -6.80 -16.27
C PRO A 1046 -14.10 -7.45 -15.01
N GLY A 1047 -13.06 -8.27 -15.19
CA GLY A 1047 -12.25 -8.81 -14.09
C GLY A 1047 -12.72 -10.16 -13.56
N GLU A 1048 -13.22 -11.02 -14.45
CA GLU A 1048 -13.35 -12.47 -14.21
C GLU A 1048 -12.02 -13.23 -14.44
N SER A 1049 -11.03 -12.59 -15.06
CA SER A 1049 -9.64 -13.05 -15.17
C SER A 1049 -8.71 -11.94 -14.73
N THR A 1050 -7.59 -12.29 -14.13
CA THR A 1050 -6.72 -11.34 -13.43
C THR A 1050 -5.26 -11.67 -13.68
N ALA A 1051 -4.66 -10.95 -14.63
CA ALA A 1051 -3.39 -11.31 -15.26
C ALA A 1051 -2.25 -10.36 -14.88
N GLN A 1052 -1.03 -10.91 -14.84
CA GLN A 1052 0.18 -10.21 -14.41
C GLN A 1052 1.26 -10.40 -15.47
N ALA A 1053 2.06 -9.37 -15.73
CA ALA A 1053 3.00 -9.39 -16.84
C ALA A 1053 4.28 -8.60 -16.57
N ILE A 1054 5.39 -9.10 -17.10
CA ILE A 1054 6.65 -8.36 -17.19
C ILE A 1054 7.20 -8.45 -18.61
N ARG A 1055 7.37 -7.29 -19.25
CA ARG A 1055 8.07 -7.13 -20.53
C ARG A 1055 9.51 -6.68 -20.27
N VAL A 1056 10.46 -7.28 -20.99
CA VAL A 1056 11.87 -6.87 -20.96
C VAL A 1056 12.11 -5.92 -22.13
N LEU A 1057 12.63 -4.73 -21.85
CA LEU A 1057 12.86 -3.71 -22.87
C LEU A 1057 14.29 -3.81 -23.46
N PRO A 1058 14.52 -3.39 -24.73
CA PRO A 1058 15.83 -3.55 -25.41
C PRO A 1058 17.02 -2.81 -24.78
N ASN A 1059 16.77 -1.91 -23.82
CA ASN A 1059 17.77 -1.20 -23.02
C ASN A 1059 18.17 -1.96 -21.73
N GLY A 1060 17.55 -3.12 -21.46
CA GLY A 1060 17.75 -3.93 -20.25
C GLY A 1060 16.93 -3.51 -19.03
N THR A 1061 15.95 -2.60 -19.16
CA THR A 1061 15.00 -2.30 -18.06
C THR A 1061 13.72 -3.14 -18.17
N PHE A 1062 12.99 -3.26 -17.08
CA PHE A 1062 11.73 -4.02 -17.02
C PHE A 1062 10.49 -3.12 -17.03
N ASP A 1063 9.49 -3.52 -17.81
CA ASP A 1063 8.14 -2.96 -17.87
C ASP A 1063 7.20 -3.98 -17.20
N ALA A 1064 6.96 -3.79 -15.90
CA ALA A 1064 6.21 -4.70 -15.05
C ALA A 1064 4.85 -4.10 -14.69
N ALA A 1065 3.77 -4.88 -14.90
CA ALA A 1065 2.41 -4.40 -14.71
C ALA A 1065 1.52 -5.45 -14.02
N GLY A 1066 0.66 -4.95 -13.13
CA GLY A 1066 -0.41 -5.74 -12.53
C GLY A 1066 -1.76 -5.53 -13.22
N GLU A 1067 -2.74 -6.33 -12.84
CA GLU A 1067 -4.09 -6.32 -13.41
C GLU A 1067 -4.84 -5.00 -13.07
N PRO A 1068 -5.15 -4.11 -14.04
CA PRO A 1068 -5.84 -2.85 -13.76
C PRO A 1068 -7.29 -3.02 -13.25
N ARG A 1069 -7.87 -4.23 -13.33
CA ARG A 1069 -9.19 -4.59 -12.80
C ARG A 1069 -9.17 -5.07 -11.34
N GLN A 1070 -7.99 -5.18 -10.73
CA GLN A 1070 -7.79 -5.40 -9.31
C GLN A 1070 -7.25 -4.12 -8.69
N ALA A 1071 -7.96 -3.58 -7.70
CA ALA A 1071 -7.57 -2.34 -7.03
C ALA A 1071 -6.28 -2.51 -6.20
N ASP A 1072 -6.03 -3.73 -5.72
CA ASP A 1072 -4.90 -4.02 -4.84
C ASP A 1072 -3.65 -4.52 -5.61
N SER A 1073 -3.70 -4.75 -6.94
CA SER A 1073 -2.64 -5.34 -7.83
C SER A 1073 -1.59 -4.35 -8.34
N GLY A 1074 -0.40 -4.83 -8.69
CA GLY A 1074 0.65 -4.02 -9.30
C GLY A 1074 1.91 -4.80 -9.71
N GLY A 1075 2.80 -4.13 -10.43
CA GLY A 1075 4.13 -4.62 -10.77
C GLY A 1075 5.18 -3.52 -10.59
N PHE A 1076 6.40 -3.91 -10.22
CA PHE A 1076 7.51 -3.00 -9.89
C PHE A 1076 8.82 -3.52 -10.46
N ALA A 1077 9.75 -2.59 -10.72
CA ALA A 1077 11.09 -2.85 -11.21
C ALA A 1077 12.10 -2.03 -10.41
N VAL A 1078 13.32 -2.57 -10.24
CA VAL A 1078 14.44 -2.00 -9.47
C VAL A 1078 15.76 -2.17 -10.21
#